data_AF-A0A8C3IM72-F1
#
_entry.id   AF-A0A8C3IM72-F1
#
_cell.length_a   1.000
_cell.length_b   1.000
_cell.length_c   1.000
_cell.angle_alpha   90.00
_cell.angle_beta   90.00
_cell.angle_gamma   90.00
#
_symmetry.space_group_name_H-M   'P 1'
#
loop_
_entity.id
_entity.type
_entity.pdbx_description
1 polymer ?
#
loop_
_entity_poly.entity_id
_entity_poly.type
_entity_poly.pdbx_seq_one_letter_code
_entity_poly.pdbx_strand_id
1 'polypeptide(L)'
;MALFGRSIHSLPFPWYQAGNGAGSQPNDVLDVLTQYRGLSWSVGGDENITTVTTLANILREFNPSLRGYSIDKGNQDSSNAFLNQAVAGDRSENVPSQARRLVDLMKNDTRINFQEDWKLITLFIGGNDLCGFCNDPVHFSPDNFTNNIKIALDILHREVPRAFVNLVTVLHIVTLRDLYQEKKVSCPRLIMRQLCPCVLNYDDNSTETKMLESFNRRYQEETHRLVESGRYDTKEDFTVVVQPFLQRVTIPKTEEGLPDSSYFAPDCFHFHQKTHSQAARALWNNMVRLQVSVSQCGMTCSLLSYLAMMEKHGSVPRSGLTASLCLTVHALKPADVRVIAALGDSLTSSPLCDEQVGSLSSHYPLPSSDILREFNLNLTGYSTGTGGASEPNAFLNQAVPGAVAEKLPDQVRALVRLMKSDPRIDFNTDWKIITVLIGANDLCNYCKDPVSSRIDELACGWWVDDGLYCLLQNSTRKLVESGRYDTQENFTVVLQPFFRNTKIPLLQDGHADISFLAPDCFHLSQKSQSQLSRALWNTMVGMAWTCISVHKLRPTNIKVVAALGDSLTVSTSASPERGYILKKFNPELFGFSTGTEKETAGFNSAVGGAKGDSGMRSWSTGKLSNDLCHYCLDRETYSVENYVKHLQDTLDILYQELPRAFVNLVEIMEIAGLRQIERETSGCVVPGTTLCPCFLTSQESSPELQKMKIINKDFQIKSMLMANSGRYAQREDFTVVVQPFFRNTIIPLDSNGKPDLSFFSMDCFHFTERGHAEMAIALWNNMLEPVGQKQSYNNFAHDRSKLKCPTSENPFLFTSRNSGLQNTAPVVGAGDPSVPYWAVILAAIAGVLVGSVLIGVLISPVSLSCTFLT
;
A
#
# COMPACT_ATOMS: atom_id res chain seq x y z
N MET A 1 24.54 -50.69 -18.25
CA MET A 1 23.26 -51.37 -18.01
C MET A 1 23.40 -52.61 -17.10
N ALA A 2 24.32 -52.62 -16.10
CA ALA A 2 24.50 -53.75 -15.18
C ALA A 2 25.01 -53.37 -13.76
N LEU A 3 24.79 -52.11 -13.33
CA LEU A 3 25.02 -51.68 -11.93
C LEU A 3 23.79 -50.99 -11.29
N PHE A 4 22.69 -50.85 -12.04
CA PHE A 4 21.45 -50.18 -11.60
C PHE A 4 20.39 -51.18 -11.11
N GLY A 5 20.79 -52.16 -10.31
CA GLY A 5 19.96 -53.33 -9.96
C GLY A 5 19.61 -53.52 -8.49
N ARG A 6 19.96 -52.60 -7.58
CA ARG A 6 19.61 -52.73 -6.15
C ARG A 6 19.05 -51.41 -5.61
N SER A 7 17.76 -51.46 -5.26
CA SER A 7 16.98 -50.52 -4.44
C SER A 7 17.20 -49.02 -4.68
N ILE A 8 16.44 -48.46 -5.63
CA ILE A 8 16.18 -47.01 -5.71
C ILE A 8 15.12 -46.58 -4.67
N HIS A 9 14.51 -47.52 -3.94
CA HIS A 9 13.46 -47.24 -2.94
C HIS A 9 13.95 -46.72 -1.57
N SER A 10 15.23 -46.43 -1.41
CA SER A 10 15.80 -46.02 -0.11
C SER A 10 16.89 -44.97 -0.25
N LEU A 11 16.69 -43.98 -1.12
CA LEU A 11 17.52 -42.79 -1.13
C LEU A 11 16.86 -41.71 -0.26
N PRO A 12 17.53 -41.19 0.79
CA PRO A 12 16.97 -40.22 1.72
C PRO A 12 16.95 -38.83 1.06
N PHE A 13 15.78 -38.32 0.67
CA PHE A 13 15.64 -37.02 0.00
C PHE A 13 14.31 -36.36 0.38
N PRO A 14 14.20 -35.04 0.62
CA PRO A 14 15.20 -33.99 0.88
C PRO A 14 15.12 -33.38 2.31
N TRP A 15 16.13 -32.64 2.78
CA TRP A 15 15.98 -31.54 3.77
C TRP A 15 17.07 -30.49 3.72
N TYR A 16 16.65 -29.24 3.89
CA TYR A 16 17.53 -28.07 4.02
C TYR A 16 18.27 -28.03 5.37
N GLN A 17 17.67 -28.47 6.48
CA GLN A 17 18.31 -28.35 7.80
C GLN A 17 19.47 -29.34 8.05
N ALA A 18 19.56 -30.42 7.28
CA ALA A 18 20.70 -31.35 7.33
C ALA A 18 21.88 -30.92 6.43
N GLY A 19 21.72 -29.84 5.64
CA GLY A 19 22.76 -29.32 4.75
C GLY A 19 23.13 -30.26 3.60
N ASN A 20 22.19 -31.04 3.09
CA ASN A 20 22.42 -31.95 1.96
C ASN A 20 22.99 -31.21 0.75
N GLY A 21 24.21 -31.58 0.34
CA GLY A 21 24.90 -30.96 -0.78
C GLY A 21 25.25 -29.48 -0.61
N ALA A 22 25.17 -28.93 0.60
CA ALA A 22 25.34 -27.48 0.82
C ALA A 22 26.74 -26.98 0.41
N GLY A 23 27.78 -27.81 0.61
CA GLY A 23 29.16 -27.52 0.23
C GLY A 23 29.60 -28.20 -1.07
N SER A 24 28.67 -28.74 -1.86
CA SER A 24 29.01 -29.48 -3.08
C SER A 24 29.55 -28.57 -4.18
N GLN A 25 30.53 -29.07 -4.92
CA GLN A 25 31.05 -28.38 -6.11
C GLN A 25 30.00 -28.39 -7.23
N PRO A 26 30.03 -27.39 -8.14
CA PRO A 26 29.13 -27.38 -9.29
C PRO A 26 29.21 -28.69 -10.09
N ASN A 27 28.05 -29.25 -10.43
CA ASN A 27 27.87 -30.52 -11.17
C ASN A 27 28.17 -31.82 -10.40
N ASP A 28 28.57 -31.79 -9.12
CA ASP A 28 28.71 -33.00 -8.31
C ASP A 28 27.36 -33.44 -7.70
N VAL A 29 26.50 -34.02 -8.53
CA VAL A 29 25.14 -34.44 -8.14
C VAL A 29 25.16 -35.53 -7.06
N LEU A 30 26.21 -36.35 -6.98
CA LEU A 30 26.29 -37.43 -5.99
C LEU A 30 26.56 -36.91 -4.58
N ASP A 31 27.25 -35.78 -4.45
CA ASP A 31 27.57 -35.17 -3.16
C ASP A 31 26.34 -34.54 -2.46
N VAL A 32 25.18 -34.51 -3.11
CA VAL A 32 23.87 -34.21 -2.46
C VAL A 32 23.52 -35.24 -1.37
N LEU A 33 24.07 -36.45 -1.46
CA LEU A 33 23.92 -37.47 -0.42
C LEU A 33 24.74 -37.14 0.86
N THR A 34 25.70 -36.22 0.75
CA THR A 34 26.50 -35.75 1.87
C THR A 34 25.75 -34.67 2.65
N GLN A 35 25.61 -34.87 3.96
CA GLN A 35 24.94 -33.95 4.87
C GLN A 35 25.97 -33.01 5.52
N TYR A 36 26.11 -31.79 4.98
CA TYR A 36 27.00 -30.73 5.50
C TYR A 36 26.34 -29.99 6.66
N ARG A 37 26.18 -30.65 7.80
CA ARG A 37 25.47 -30.09 8.96
C ARG A 37 26.12 -28.83 9.51
N GLY A 38 27.45 -28.72 9.42
CA GLY A 38 28.18 -27.51 9.81
C GLY A 38 27.86 -26.27 8.98
N LEU A 39 27.32 -26.44 7.76
CA LEU A 39 26.86 -25.35 6.88
C LEU A 39 25.34 -25.09 6.97
N SER A 40 24.62 -25.81 7.81
CA SER A 40 23.17 -25.67 7.95
C SER A 40 22.80 -24.28 8.47
N TRP A 41 21.92 -23.60 7.74
CA TRP A 41 21.56 -22.20 7.96
C TRP A 41 21.08 -21.84 9.38
N SER A 42 20.38 -22.75 10.08
CA SER A 42 19.81 -22.48 11.40
C SER A 42 20.70 -22.91 12.58
N VAL A 43 21.60 -23.88 12.40
CA VAL A 43 22.31 -24.54 13.52
C VAL A 43 23.71 -25.03 13.19
N GLY A 44 24.22 -24.82 11.97
CA GLY A 44 25.60 -25.13 11.60
C GLY A 44 26.59 -24.12 12.19
N GLY A 45 27.77 -24.56 12.61
CA GLY A 45 28.79 -23.72 13.25
C GLY A 45 30.18 -23.90 12.68
N ASP A 46 30.31 -24.33 11.42
CA ASP A 46 31.60 -24.32 10.74
C ASP A 46 32.14 -22.89 10.63
N GLU A 47 33.45 -22.76 10.79
CA GLU A 47 34.18 -21.49 10.68
C GLU A 47 33.57 -20.36 11.56
N ASN A 48 33.49 -19.14 11.01
CA ASN A 48 32.96 -17.93 11.65
C ASN A 48 31.97 -17.20 10.73
N ILE A 49 31.32 -16.16 11.24
CA ILE A 49 30.27 -15.43 10.52
C ILE A 49 30.74 -14.82 9.18
N THR A 50 32.02 -14.46 9.06
CA THR A 50 32.57 -13.79 7.86
C THR A 50 32.72 -14.74 6.67
N THR A 51 32.80 -16.04 6.93
CA THR A 51 33.01 -17.09 5.92
C THR A 51 31.77 -17.98 5.76
N VAL A 52 31.14 -18.36 6.88
CA VAL A 52 29.96 -19.22 6.93
C VAL A 52 28.89 -18.50 7.74
N THR A 53 27.93 -17.88 7.06
CA THR A 53 26.83 -17.20 7.73
C THR A 53 25.72 -18.19 8.09
N THR A 54 25.61 -18.54 9.37
CA THR A 54 24.51 -19.33 9.94
C THR A 54 23.94 -18.59 11.16
N LEU A 55 22.73 -18.93 11.60
CA LEU A 55 22.17 -18.35 12.82
C LEU A 55 23.05 -18.62 14.04
N ALA A 56 23.63 -19.83 14.15
CA ALA A 56 24.54 -20.15 15.25
C ALA A 56 25.82 -19.29 15.21
N ASN A 57 26.42 -19.07 14.04
CA ASN A 57 27.58 -18.18 13.92
C ASN A 57 27.23 -16.71 14.21
N ILE A 58 26.04 -16.24 13.84
CA ILE A 58 25.55 -14.90 14.24
C ILE A 58 25.43 -14.81 15.77
N LEU A 59 24.80 -15.80 16.40
CA LEU A 59 24.63 -15.81 17.86
C LEU A 59 25.95 -15.93 18.62
N ARG A 60 26.94 -16.63 18.06
CA ARG A 60 28.28 -16.78 18.66
C ARG A 60 29.05 -15.47 18.78
N GLU A 61 28.75 -14.47 17.94
CA GLU A 61 29.32 -13.12 18.09
C GLU A 61 28.90 -12.46 19.41
N PHE A 62 27.69 -12.75 19.88
CA PHE A 62 27.14 -12.19 21.12
C PHE A 62 27.30 -13.13 22.31
N ASN A 63 27.33 -14.44 22.05
CA ASN A 63 27.52 -15.48 23.06
C ASN A 63 28.57 -16.49 22.58
N PRO A 64 29.86 -16.25 22.84
CA PRO A 64 30.94 -17.16 22.48
C PRO A 64 30.82 -18.55 23.14
N SER A 65 30.04 -18.67 24.20
CA SER A 65 29.82 -19.92 24.94
C SER A 65 28.66 -20.76 24.40
N LEU A 66 28.02 -20.36 23.29
CA LEU A 66 26.92 -21.09 22.65
C LEU A 66 27.30 -22.56 22.39
N ARG A 67 26.37 -23.48 22.63
CA ARG A 67 26.56 -24.94 22.44
C ARG A 67 25.40 -25.52 21.64
N GLY A 68 25.61 -26.73 21.13
CA GLY A 68 24.57 -27.52 20.45
C GLY A 68 24.53 -27.36 18.92
N TYR A 69 25.32 -26.45 18.36
CA TYR A 69 25.48 -26.31 16.91
C TYR A 69 26.23 -27.50 16.30
N SER A 70 25.88 -27.87 15.08
CA SER A 70 26.55 -28.93 14.32
C SER A 70 27.80 -28.42 13.62
N ILE A 71 28.78 -29.29 13.40
CA ILE A 71 30.02 -29.01 12.67
C ILE A 71 30.26 -30.07 11.60
N ASP A 72 31.01 -29.75 10.55
CA ASP A 72 31.44 -30.67 9.50
C ASP A 72 30.26 -31.49 8.89
N LYS A 73 30.56 -32.67 8.37
CA LYS A 73 29.64 -33.61 7.74
C LYS A 73 29.18 -34.68 8.73
N GLY A 74 27.96 -35.19 8.54
CA GLY A 74 27.47 -36.35 9.28
C GLY A 74 25.95 -36.51 9.24
N ASN A 75 25.45 -37.70 9.57
CA ASN A 75 24.01 -37.92 9.82
C ASN A 75 23.64 -37.53 11.26
N GLN A 76 22.35 -37.63 11.62
CA GLN A 76 21.82 -37.20 12.92
C GLN A 76 22.40 -37.93 14.14
N ASP A 77 22.97 -39.12 13.93
CA ASP A 77 23.59 -39.95 14.97
C ASP A 77 25.11 -39.70 15.08
N SER A 78 25.70 -38.95 14.15
CA SER A 78 27.10 -38.57 14.22
C SER A 78 27.35 -37.59 15.38
N SER A 79 28.51 -37.69 16.03
CA SER A 79 28.95 -36.74 17.05
C SER A 79 28.98 -35.29 16.52
N ASN A 80 29.25 -35.14 15.22
CA ASN A 80 29.28 -33.86 14.50
C ASN A 80 27.91 -33.18 14.43
N ALA A 81 26.81 -33.94 14.53
CA ALA A 81 25.47 -33.39 14.47
C ALA A 81 25.07 -32.64 15.74
N PHE A 82 25.67 -32.95 16.90
CA PHE A 82 25.27 -32.39 18.20
C PHE A 82 23.73 -32.42 18.38
N LEU A 83 23.06 -31.27 18.43
CA LEU A 83 21.61 -31.18 18.60
C LEU A 83 20.84 -31.01 17.28
N ASN A 84 21.52 -30.98 16.13
CA ASN A 84 20.87 -30.97 14.83
C ASN A 84 20.29 -32.35 14.52
N GLN A 85 19.00 -32.54 14.80
CA GLN A 85 18.27 -33.80 14.62
C GLN A 85 17.43 -33.87 13.34
N ALA A 86 17.66 -32.98 12.37
CA ALA A 86 17.03 -33.09 11.05
C ALA A 86 17.54 -34.33 10.31
N VAL A 87 16.66 -35.12 9.69
CA VAL A 87 17.01 -36.39 9.02
C VAL A 87 16.57 -36.36 7.56
N ALA A 88 17.54 -36.37 6.62
CA ALA A 88 17.30 -36.36 5.17
C ALA A 88 16.16 -37.32 4.75
N GLY A 89 15.13 -36.81 4.09
CA GLY A 89 14.02 -37.63 3.57
C GLY A 89 12.84 -37.86 4.50
N ASP A 90 12.90 -37.42 5.75
CA ASP A 90 11.74 -37.45 6.66
C ASP A 90 10.54 -36.67 6.13
N ARG A 91 9.39 -36.75 6.80
CA ARG A 91 8.16 -35.99 6.56
C ARG A 91 7.64 -35.42 7.87
N SER A 92 6.54 -34.67 7.82
CA SER A 92 5.89 -34.16 9.04
C SER A 92 5.63 -35.26 10.08
N GLU A 93 5.23 -36.47 9.67
CA GLU A 93 4.96 -37.61 10.55
C GLU A 93 6.16 -38.08 11.38
N ASN A 94 7.39 -37.78 10.95
CA ASN A 94 8.62 -38.15 11.66
C ASN A 94 9.06 -37.08 12.68
N VAL A 95 8.56 -35.84 12.59
CA VAL A 95 8.97 -34.75 13.49
C VAL A 95 8.73 -35.07 14.98
N PRO A 96 7.63 -35.75 15.38
CA PRO A 96 7.46 -36.17 16.77
C PRO A 96 8.56 -37.09 17.31
N SER A 97 9.20 -37.94 16.50
CA SER A 97 10.32 -38.78 16.96
C SER A 97 11.60 -37.94 17.09
N GLN A 98 11.85 -37.02 16.15
CA GLN A 98 12.96 -36.06 16.23
C GLN A 98 12.86 -35.19 17.50
N ALA A 99 11.66 -34.70 17.85
CA ALA A 99 11.43 -33.91 19.05
C ALA A 99 11.79 -34.69 20.33
N ARG A 100 11.34 -35.95 20.46
CA ARG A 100 11.69 -36.80 21.62
C ARG A 100 13.19 -37.03 21.71
N ARG A 101 13.83 -37.37 20.58
CA ARG A 101 15.27 -37.61 20.54
C ARG A 101 16.06 -36.35 20.92
N LEU A 102 15.65 -35.17 20.45
CA LEU A 102 16.27 -33.90 20.83
C LEU A 102 16.16 -33.65 22.34
N VAL A 103 15.00 -33.90 22.94
CA VAL A 103 14.80 -33.78 24.39
C VAL A 103 15.73 -34.74 25.16
N ASP A 104 15.81 -36.00 24.74
CA ASP A 104 16.67 -36.99 25.39
C ASP A 104 18.16 -36.62 25.30
N LEU A 105 18.59 -36.11 24.14
CA LEU A 105 19.97 -35.62 23.95
C LEU A 105 20.27 -34.45 24.88
N MET A 106 19.37 -33.46 24.98
CA MET A 106 19.57 -32.31 25.86
C MET A 106 19.56 -32.69 27.35
N LYS A 107 18.76 -33.69 27.76
CA LYS A 107 18.73 -34.19 29.14
C LYS A 107 19.99 -34.99 29.52
N ASN A 108 20.59 -35.70 28.56
CA ASN A 108 21.75 -36.56 28.80
C ASN A 108 23.10 -35.85 28.61
N ASP A 109 23.15 -34.68 27.99
CA ASP A 109 24.39 -33.92 27.83
C ASP A 109 24.73 -33.13 29.10
N THR A 110 25.74 -33.58 29.83
CA THR A 110 26.24 -32.94 31.06
C THR A 110 26.68 -31.48 30.89
N ARG A 111 26.90 -31.02 29.65
CA ARG A 111 27.27 -29.63 29.32
C ARG A 111 26.07 -28.71 29.20
N ILE A 112 24.85 -29.25 29.20
CA ILE A 112 23.60 -28.49 29.09
C ILE A 112 22.91 -28.56 30.44
N ASN A 113 22.69 -27.41 31.08
CA ASN A 113 21.78 -27.34 32.20
C ASN A 113 20.35 -27.34 31.64
N PHE A 114 19.77 -28.54 31.52
CA PHE A 114 18.46 -28.73 30.90
C PHE A 114 17.35 -27.89 31.54
N GLN A 115 17.45 -27.52 32.82
CA GLN A 115 16.44 -26.67 33.48
C GLN A 115 16.71 -25.18 33.28
N GLU A 116 17.97 -24.76 33.39
CA GLU A 116 18.31 -23.35 33.51
C GLU A 116 18.77 -22.67 32.22
N ASP A 117 19.34 -23.41 31.27
CA ASP A 117 19.86 -22.80 30.04
C ASP A 117 18.70 -22.39 29.11
N TRP A 118 18.83 -21.29 28.37
CA TRP A 118 17.87 -20.97 27.31
C TRP A 118 18.16 -21.77 26.04
N LYS A 119 17.12 -22.32 25.40
CA LYS A 119 17.22 -23.11 24.17
C LYS A 119 16.54 -22.38 23.02
N LEU A 120 17.25 -22.24 21.91
CA LEU A 120 16.68 -21.81 20.63
C LEU A 120 16.53 -23.03 19.73
N ILE A 121 15.29 -23.40 19.40
CA ILE A 121 14.98 -24.59 18.60
C ILE A 121 14.38 -24.11 17.27
N THR A 122 14.87 -24.61 16.13
CA THR A 122 14.31 -24.25 14.81
C THR A 122 13.72 -25.47 14.12
N LEU A 123 12.41 -25.46 13.91
CA LEU A 123 11.65 -26.52 13.22
C LEU A 123 11.32 -26.05 11.80
N PHE A 124 11.74 -26.82 10.79
CA PHE A 124 11.40 -26.59 9.39
C PHE A 124 11.12 -27.93 8.70
N ILE A 125 9.91 -28.09 8.16
CA ILE A 125 9.43 -29.36 7.58
C ILE A 125 8.40 -29.08 6.46
N GLY A 126 8.08 -30.08 5.63
CA GLY A 126 6.99 -30.04 4.64
C GLY A 126 7.37 -30.17 3.16
N GLY A 127 8.65 -30.05 2.80
CA GLY A 127 9.09 -30.21 1.40
C GLY A 127 8.77 -31.60 0.85
N ASN A 128 9.06 -32.65 1.62
CA ASN A 128 8.75 -34.04 1.27
C ASN A 128 7.26 -34.33 1.17
N ASP A 129 6.50 -33.80 2.12
CA ASP A 129 5.06 -33.96 2.16
C ASP A 129 4.43 -33.38 0.87
N LEU A 130 4.88 -32.21 0.43
CA LEU A 130 4.48 -31.61 -0.85
C LEU A 130 5.05 -32.30 -2.09
N CYS A 131 6.22 -32.94 -2.01
CA CYS A 131 6.72 -33.77 -3.10
C CYS A 131 5.94 -35.08 -3.26
N GLY A 132 5.24 -35.53 -2.21
CA GLY A 132 4.50 -36.79 -2.16
C GLY A 132 2.97 -36.66 -2.26
N PHE A 133 2.40 -35.45 -2.11
CA PHE A 133 0.95 -35.27 -1.94
C PHE A 133 0.10 -35.88 -3.05
N CYS A 134 0.56 -35.83 -4.31
CA CYS A 134 -0.18 -36.36 -5.45
C CYS A 134 -0.28 -37.89 -5.45
N ASN A 135 0.58 -38.60 -4.70
CA ASN A 135 0.50 -40.05 -4.55
C ASN A 135 -0.53 -40.46 -3.49
N ASP A 136 -0.66 -39.68 -2.42
CA ASP A 136 -1.61 -39.91 -1.34
C ASP A 136 -2.05 -38.57 -0.70
N PRO A 137 -3.05 -37.90 -1.29
CA PRO A 137 -3.48 -36.56 -0.86
C PRO A 137 -4.17 -36.57 0.50
N VAL A 138 -4.58 -37.74 1.00
CA VAL A 138 -5.17 -37.91 2.33
C VAL A 138 -4.06 -38.00 3.38
N HIS A 139 -3.08 -38.86 3.15
CA HIS A 139 -1.93 -39.02 4.04
C HIS A 139 -1.15 -37.71 4.19
N PHE A 140 -0.86 -37.03 3.08
CA PHE A 140 -0.20 -35.72 3.03
C PHE A 140 -1.17 -34.53 3.08
N SER A 141 -2.37 -34.72 3.64
CA SER A 141 -3.33 -33.63 3.78
C SER A 141 -2.80 -32.51 4.69
N PRO A 142 -3.24 -31.25 4.51
CA PRO A 142 -2.89 -30.15 5.42
C PRO A 142 -3.23 -30.43 6.88
N ASP A 143 -4.30 -31.21 7.12
CA ASP A 143 -4.74 -31.57 8.46
C ASP A 143 -3.76 -32.55 9.13
N ASN A 144 -3.32 -33.60 8.42
CA ASN A 144 -2.31 -34.52 8.93
C ASN A 144 -0.97 -33.83 9.14
N PHE A 145 -0.53 -33.02 8.17
CA PHE A 145 0.70 -32.22 8.26
C PHE A 145 0.71 -31.34 9.52
N THR A 146 -0.35 -30.57 9.73
CA THR A 146 -0.49 -29.66 10.88
C THR A 146 -0.60 -30.43 12.19
N ASN A 147 -1.32 -31.56 12.21
CA ASN A 147 -1.44 -32.40 13.39
C ASN A 147 -0.09 -33.01 13.80
N ASN A 148 0.74 -33.42 12.85
CA ASN A 148 2.07 -33.95 13.13
C ASN A 148 2.99 -32.88 13.76
N ILE A 149 2.97 -31.65 13.22
CA ILE A 149 3.69 -30.50 13.80
C ILE A 149 3.17 -30.20 15.21
N LYS A 150 1.85 -30.17 15.40
CA LYS A 150 1.23 -29.98 16.71
C LYS A 150 1.72 -30.99 17.73
N ILE A 151 1.79 -32.28 17.39
CA ILE A 151 2.28 -33.33 18.31
C ILE A 151 3.73 -33.05 18.71
N ALA A 152 4.59 -32.64 17.78
CA ALA A 152 5.98 -32.31 18.08
C ALA A 152 6.13 -31.08 18.99
N LEU A 153 5.38 -30.01 18.71
CA LEU A 153 5.37 -28.81 19.54
C LEU A 153 4.78 -29.08 20.93
N ASP A 154 3.76 -29.93 21.04
CA ASP A 154 3.18 -30.38 22.32
C ASP A 154 4.22 -31.12 23.18
N ILE A 155 5.10 -31.93 22.57
CA ILE A 155 6.21 -32.59 23.26
C ILE A 155 7.20 -31.55 23.79
N LEU A 156 7.63 -30.60 22.95
CA LEU A 156 8.58 -29.56 23.34
C LEU A 156 8.01 -28.68 24.46
N HIS A 157 6.78 -28.19 24.31
CA HIS A 157 6.10 -27.35 25.29
C HIS A 157 5.90 -28.05 26.64
N ARG A 158 5.65 -29.37 26.61
CA ARG A 158 5.50 -30.16 27.84
C ARG A 158 6.84 -30.39 28.54
N GLU A 159 7.90 -30.67 27.80
CA GLU A 159 9.13 -31.24 28.36
C GLU A 159 10.32 -30.29 28.45
N VAL A 160 10.38 -29.23 27.66
CA VAL A 160 11.55 -28.33 27.56
C VAL A 160 11.25 -26.99 28.24
N PRO A 161 11.94 -26.66 29.35
CA PRO A 161 11.86 -25.33 29.96
C PRO A 161 12.78 -24.34 29.24
N ARG A 162 12.49 -23.03 29.38
CA ARG A 162 13.30 -21.93 28.81
C ARG A 162 13.60 -22.12 27.33
N ALA A 163 12.56 -22.20 26.49
CA ALA A 163 12.73 -22.45 25.06
C ALA A 163 12.00 -21.43 24.18
N PHE A 164 12.72 -20.96 23.16
CA PHE A 164 12.18 -20.22 22.04
C PHE A 164 12.19 -21.13 20.81
N VAL A 165 11.02 -21.42 20.24
CA VAL A 165 10.90 -22.30 19.07
C VAL A 165 10.58 -21.48 17.82
N ASN A 166 11.52 -21.40 16.89
CA ASN A 166 11.30 -20.92 15.53
C ASN A 166 10.56 -21.99 14.72
N LEU A 167 9.31 -21.73 14.33
CA LEU A 167 8.55 -22.57 13.40
C LEU A 167 8.58 -21.97 12.00
N VAL A 168 9.47 -22.47 11.15
CA VAL A 168 9.67 -21.95 9.79
C VAL A 168 8.63 -22.57 8.87
N THR A 169 7.85 -21.74 8.19
CA THR A 169 6.80 -22.24 7.29
C THR A 169 7.40 -22.83 6.03
N VAL A 170 6.72 -23.83 5.46
CA VAL A 170 7.16 -24.50 4.23
C VAL A 170 7.38 -23.49 3.09
N LEU A 171 8.44 -23.72 2.30
CA LEU A 171 8.78 -22.95 1.10
C LEU A 171 7.63 -22.98 0.10
N HIS A 172 7.33 -21.87 -0.57
CA HIS A 172 6.46 -21.87 -1.75
C HIS A 172 7.13 -22.64 -2.90
N ILE A 173 6.90 -23.96 -2.95
CA ILE A 173 7.69 -24.92 -3.72
C ILE A 173 7.46 -24.82 -5.23
N VAL A 174 6.37 -24.17 -5.65
CA VAL A 174 6.01 -24.00 -7.07
C VAL A 174 7.08 -23.21 -7.81
N THR A 175 7.75 -22.26 -7.15
CA THR A 175 8.81 -21.43 -7.78
C THR A 175 10.03 -22.23 -8.21
N LEU A 176 10.25 -23.44 -7.67
CA LEU A 176 11.36 -24.30 -8.10
C LEU A 176 11.20 -24.74 -9.56
N ARG A 177 9.98 -24.72 -10.11
CA ARG A 177 9.71 -25.10 -11.50
C ARG A 177 10.47 -24.24 -12.50
N ASP A 178 10.72 -22.97 -12.19
CA ASP A 178 11.48 -22.04 -13.03
C ASP A 178 12.87 -22.60 -13.41
N LEU A 179 13.56 -23.24 -12.46
CA LEU A 179 14.88 -23.85 -12.67
C LEU A 179 14.82 -25.03 -13.65
N TYR A 180 13.74 -25.82 -13.61
CA TYR A 180 13.62 -27.03 -14.43
C TYR A 180 13.01 -26.74 -15.80
N GLN A 181 12.19 -25.69 -15.93
CA GLN A 181 11.58 -25.27 -17.20
C GLN A 181 12.58 -24.55 -18.12
N GLU A 182 13.50 -23.77 -17.55
CA GLU A 182 14.53 -23.09 -18.35
C GLU A 182 15.56 -24.09 -18.89
N LYS A 183 15.55 -24.33 -20.21
CA LYS A 183 16.41 -25.33 -20.87
C LYS A 183 17.89 -24.98 -20.82
N LYS A 184 18.23 -23.69 -20.68
CA LYS A 184 19.60 -23.21 -20.55
C LYS A 184 20.20 -23.48 -19.16
N VAL A 185 19.37 -23.77 -18.16
CA VAL A 185 19.82 -24.14 -16.82
C VAL A 185 20.02 -25.65 -16.72
N SER A 186 21.20 -26.05 -16.24
CA SER A 186 21.58 -27.46 -16.06
C SER A 186 21.08 -27.97 -14.71
N CYS A 187 19.99 -28.73 -14.73
CA CYS A 187 19.43 -29.41 -13.57
C CYS A 187 19.12 -30.88 -13.91
N PRO A 188 19.27 -31.83 -12.97
CA PRO A 188 19.03 -33.26 -13.21
C PRO A 188 17.53 -33.60 -13.27
N ARG A 189 16.87 -33.16 -14.35
CA ARG A 189 15.41 -33.25 -14.56
C ARG A 189 14.84 -34.65 -14.38
N LEU A 190 15.51 -35.69 -14.90
CA LEU A 190 15.01 -37.07 -14.83
C LEU A 190 14.96 -37.60 -13.40
N ILE A 191 16.00 -37.31 -12.61
CA ILE A 191 16.09 -37.73 -11.20
C ILE A 191 15.06 -36.96 -10.39
N MET A 192 14.99 -35.64 -10.55
CA MET A 192 14.09 -34.81 -9.76
C MET A 192 12.61 -35.05 -10.05
N ARG A 193 12.24 -35.42 -11.28
CA ARG A 193 10.87 -35.86 -11.61
C ARG A 193 10.45 -37.15 -10.92
N GLN A 194 11.39 -38.00 -10.53
CA GLN A 194 11.10 -39.20 -9.73
C GLN A 194 11.01 -38.87 -8.24
N LEU A 195 11.85 -37.95 -7.75
CA LEU A 195 11.93 -37.61 -6.33
C LEU A 195 10.83 -36.64 -5.88
N CYS A 196 10.46 -35.69 -6.73
CA CYS A 196 9.43 -34.70 -6.46
C CYS A 196 8.43 -34.61 -7.63
N PRO A 197 7.72 -35.73 -7.94
CA PRO A 197 6.86 -35.83 -9.10
C PRO A 197 5.74 -34.78 -9.08
N CYS A 198 5.20 -34.49 -7.90
CA CYS A 198 4.07 -33.57 -7.76
C CYS A 198 4.42 -32.12 -8.12
N VAL A 199 5.71 -31.76 -8.05
CA VAL A 199 6.19 -30.42 -8.41
C VAL A 199 6.63 -30.35 -9.87
N LEU A 200 7.12 -31.43 -10.49
CA LEU A 200 7.82 -31.36 -11.78
C LEU A 200 7.17 -32.10 -12.96
N ASN A 201 6.15 -32.94 -12.72
CA ASN A 201 5.55 -33.76 -13.78
C ASN A 201 4.34 -33.13 -14.48
N TYR A 202 3.72 -32.11 -13.88
CA TYR A 202 2.50 -31.49 -14.39
C TYR A 202 2.77 -30.14 -15.07
N ASP A 203 1.86 -29.68 -15.93
CA ASP A 203 1.94 -28.37 -16.60
C ASP A 203 1.50 -27.21 -15.69
N ASP A 204 1.93 -25.98 -15.95
CA ASP A 204 1.66 -24.83 -15.04
C ASP A 204 0.18 -24.52 -14.84
N ASN A 205 -0.63 -24.73 -15.88
CA ASN A 205 -2.08 -24.50 -15.83
C ASN A 205 -2.90 -25.74 -15.49
N SER A 206 -2.25 -26.85 -15.14
CA SER A 206 -2.91 -28.10 -14.80
C SER A 206 -3.68 -28.01 -13.48
N THR A 207 -4.65 -28.90 -13.30
CA THR A 207 -5.40 -29.03 -12.05
C THR A 207 -4.47 -29.42 -10.90
N GLU A 208 -3.47 -30.25 -11.19
CA GLU A 208 -2.50 -30.79 -10.24
C GLU A 208 -1.55 -29.69 -9.72
N THR A 209 -1.08 -28.79 -10.58
CA THR A 209 -0.28 -27.63 -10.15
C THR A 209 -1.10 -26.68 -9.27
N LYS A 210 -2.38 -26.44 -9.61
CA LYS A 210 -3.29 -25.65 -8.74
C LYS A 210 -3.56 -26.34 -7.40
N MET A 211 -3.63 -27.66 -7.38
CA MET A 211 -3.75 -28.43 -6.15
C MET A 211 -2.48 -28.35 -5.30
N LEU A 212 -1.30 -28.43 -5.91
CA LEU A 212 -0.02 -28.25 -5.22
C LEU A 212 0.07 -26.87 -4.55
N GLU A 213 -0.28 -25.80 -5.29
CA GLU A 213 -0.30 -24.44 -4.76
C GLU A 213 -1.29 -24.30 -3.60
N SER A 214 -2.48 -24.91 -3.74
CA SER A 214 -3.49 -24.96 -2.68
C SER A 214 -3.01 -25.70 -1.43
N PHE A 215 -2.36 -26.87 -1.57
CA PHE A 215 -1.82 -27.63 -0.46
C PHE A 215 -0.68 -26.88 0.24
N ASN A 216 0.24 -26.29 -0.53
CA ASN A 216 1.34 -25.49 0.01
C ASN A 216 0.80 -24.30 0.82
N ARG A 217 -0.14 -23.54 0.26
CA ARG A 217 -0.78 -22.42 0.96
C ARG A 217 -1.50 -22.88 2.24
N ARG A 218 -2.25 -23.99 2.18
CA ARG A 218 -2.94 -24.53 3.37
C ARG A 218 -1.95 -24.99 4.45
N TYR A 219 -0.81 -25.58 4.10
CA TYR A 219 0.23 -25.91 5.07
C TYR A 219 0.72 -24.65 5.80
N GLN A 220 0.93 -23.56 5.06
CA GLN A 220 1.36 -22.27 5.63
C GLN A 220 0.28 -21.66 6.54
N GLU A 221 -0.98 -21.59 6.06
CA GLU A 221 -2.12 -21.03 6.80
C GLU A 221 -2.44 -21.81 8.09
N GLU A 222 -2.49 -23.13 8.03
CA GLU A 222 -2.81 -23.96 9.20
C GLU A 222 -1.68 -23.96 10.23
N THR A 223 -0.42 -23.83 9.80
CA THR A 223 0.73 -23.65 10.71
C THR A 223 0.65 -22.31 11.45
N HIS A 224 0.26 -21.23 10.77
CA HIS A 224 -0.02 -19.93 11.40
C HIS A 224 -1.14 -20.06 12.43
N ARG A 225 -2.31 -20.61 12.03
CA ARG A 225 -3.45 -20.81 12.93
C ARG A 225 -3.10 -21.63 14.17
N LEU A 226 -2.29 -22.68 14.01
CA LEU A 226 -1.85 -23.52 15.12
C LEU A 226 -1.08 -22.71 16.18
N VAL A 227 -0.14 -21.86 15.77
CA VAL A 227 0.67 -21.06 16.69
C VAL A 227 -0.11 -19.87 17.24
N GLU A 228 -0.82 -19.13 16.38
CA GLU A 228 -1.62 -17.95 16.75
C GLU A 228 -2.83 -18.28 17.64
N SER A 229 -3.17 -19.56 17.79
CA SER A 229 -4.19 -20.02 18.74
C SER A 229 -3.86 -19.72 20.21
N GLY A 230 -2.62 -19.33 20.52
CA GLY A 230 -2.13 -19.11 21.88
C GLY A 230 -1.85 -20.41 22.65
N ARG A 231 -1.93 -21.57 21.99
CA ARG A 231 -1.74 -22.90 22.60
C ARG A 231 -0.43 -23.07 23.37
N TYR A 232 0.63 -22.38 22.94
CA TYR A 232 1.98 -22.52 23.49
C TYR A 232 2.40 -21.36 24.38
N ASP A 233 1.57 -20.31 24.51
CA ASP A 233 1.84 -19.13 25.33
C ASP A 233 1.25 -19.30 26.75
N THR A 234 1.37 -20.52 27.30
CA THR A 234 0.81 -20.87 28.63
C THR A 234 1.84 -20.84 29.75
N LYS A 235 3.11 -20.55 29.42
CA LYS A 235 4.24 -20.43 30.35
C LYS A 235 5.08 -19.22 29.97
N GLU A 236 5.70 -18.57 30.95
CA GLU A 236 6.55 -17.39 30.71
C GLU A 236 7.91 -17.75 30.08
N ASP A 237 8.32 -19.02 30.16
CA ASP A 237 9.62 -19.51 29.73
C ASP A 237 9.57 -20.36 28.45
N PHE A 238 8.43 -20.37 27.73
CA PHE A 238 8.30 -21.11 26.48
C PHE A 238 7.47 -20.32 25.47
N THR A 239 7.91 -20.28 24.21
CA THR A 239 7.09 -19.75 23.11
C THR A 239 7.41 -20.44 21.79
N VAL A 240 6.44 -20.43 20.87
CA VAL A 240 6.61 -20.83 19.48
C VAL A 240 6.30 -19.62 18.60
N VAL A 241 7.20 -19.28 17.69
CA VAL A 241 7.05 -18.12 16.81
C VAL A 241 7.17 -18.57 15.36
N VAL A 242 6.18 -18.21 14.54
CA VAL A 242 6.18 -18.54 13.11
C VAL A 242 7.17 -17.66 12.36
N GLN A 243 7.97 -18.28 11.48
CA GLN A 243 8.99 -17.62 10.67
C GLN A 243 8.63 -17.71 9.17
N PRO A 244 7.97 -16.67 8.59
CA PRO A 244 7.34 -16.76 7.27
C PRO A 244 8.23 -16.39 6.07
N PHE A 245 9.55 -16.24 6.25
CA PHE A 245 10.44 -15.71 5.20
C PHE A 245 10.56 -16.61 3.95
N LEU A 246 10.07 -17.86 4.00
CA LEU A 246 10.04 -18.78 2.86
C LEU A 246 8.68 -18.82 2.13
N GLN A 247 7.67 -18.06 2.58
CA GLN A 247 6.32 -18.09 1.96
C GLN A 247 6.26 -17.38 0.62
N ARG A 248 7.08 -16.34 0.43
CA ARG A 248 7.13 -15.51 -0.78
C ARG A 248 8.57 -15.39 -1.26
N VAL A 249 9.09 -16.50 -1.77
CA VAL A 249 10.42 -16.56 -2.37
C VAL A 249 10.35 -16.36 -3.88
N THR A 250 11.39 -15.77 -4.44
CA THR A 250 11.60 -15.67 -5.89
C THR A 250 12.96 -16.29 -6.21
N ILE A 251 13.05 -17.04 -7.31
CA ILE A 251 14.33 -17.60 -7.74
C ILE A 251 15.26 -16.45 -8.17
N PRO A 252 16.48 -16.34 -7.61
CA PRO A 252 17.44 -15.34 -8.06
C PRO A 252 17.74 -15.51 -9.55
N LYS A 253 18.04 -14.41 -10.24
CA LYS A 253 18.37 -14.41 -11.67
C LYS A 253 19.83 -14.02 -11.90
N THR A 254 20.45 -14.61 -12.91
CA THR A 254 21.77 -14.20 -13.42
C THR A 254 21.67 -12.86 -14.15
N GLU A 255 22.81 -12.27 -14.55
CA GLU A 255 22.84 -11.04 -15.33
C GLU A 255 22.09 -11.17 -16.67
N GLU A 256 22.03 -12.37 -17.23
CA GLU A 256 21.27 -12.70 -18.44
C GLU A 256 19.77 -12.93 -18.20
N GLY A 257 19.30 -12.77 -16.96
CA GLY A 257 17.90 -12.95 -16.56
C GLY A 257 17.47 -14.40 -16.39
N LEU A 258 18.39 -15.37 -16.41
CA LEU A 258 18.11 -16.80 -16.23
C LEU A 258 18.03 -17.17 -14.74
N PRO A 259 17.23 -18.17 -14.33
CA PRO A 259 17.26 -18.69 -12.96
C PRO A 259 18.67 -19.13 -12.53
N ASP A 260 19.18 -18.54 -11.45
CA ASP A 260 20.54 -18.79 -10.96
C ASP A 260 20.58 -20.06 -10.11
N SER A 261 20.91 -21.18 -10.75
CA SER A 261 21.09 -22.48 -10.11
C SER A 261 22.22 -22.52 -9.06
N SER A 262 23.13 -21.55 -9.00
CA SER A 262 24.25 -21.55 -8.03
C SER A 262 23.82 -21.31 -6.57
N TYR A 263 22.56 -20.93 -6.37
CA TYR A 263 21.90 -20.85 -5.06
C TYR A 263 21.44 -22.23 -4.56
N PHE A 264 21.44 -23.25 -5.42
CA PHE A 264 21.01 -24.60 -5.10
C PHE A 264 22.19 -25.57 -5.21
N ALA A 265 22.12 -26.68 -4.49
CA ALA A 265 23.02 -27.80 -4.67
C ALA A 265 22.88 -28.33 -6.11
N PRO A 266 23.79 -29.20 -6.60
CA PRO A 266 23.77 -29.66 -7.99
C PRO A 266 22.48 -30.40 -8.45
N ASP A 267 21.55 -30.70 -7.55
CA ASP A 267 20.23 -31.21 -7.87
C ASP A 267 19.16 -30.14 -8.20
N CYS A 268 19.51 -28.86 -8.05
CA CYS A 268 18.62 -27.69 -8.18
C CYS A 268 17.43 -27.70 -7.21
N PHE A 269 17.55 -28.41 -6.08
CA PHE A 269 16.46 -28.55 -5.11
C PHE A 269 16.93 -28.20 -3.70
N HIS A 270 18.02 -28.81 -3.24
CA HIS A 270 18.60 -28.49 -1.94
C HIS A 270 19.31 -27.13 -1.98
N PHE A 271 19.41 -26.48 -0.82
CA PHE A 271 20.12 -25.20 -0.73
C PHE A 271 21.63 -25.42 -0.80
N HIS A 272 22.29 -24.64 -1.65
CA HIS A 272 23.74 -24.46 -1.57
C HIS A 272 24.08 -23.54 -0.39
N GLN A 273 25.36 -23.49 0.01
CA GLN A 273 25.87 -22.60 1.06
C GLN A 273 25.43 -21.14 0.87
N LYS A 274 25.30 -20.67 -0.37
CA LYS A 274 24.77 -19.33 -0.69
C LYS A 274 23.36 -19.13 -0.12
N THR A 275 22.43 -20.04 -0.41
CA THR A 275 21.05 -19.94 0.08
C THR A 275 20.95 -20.23 1.57
N HIS A 276 21.80 -21.12 2.10
CA HIS A 276 21.90 -21.28 3.55
C HIS A 276 22.29 -19.97 4.24
N SER A 277 23.24 -19.22 3.68
CA SER A 277 23.63 -17.91 4.20
C SER A 277 22.49 -16.89 4.15
N GLN A 278 21.72 -16.87 3.06
CA GLN A 278 20.55 -15.97 2.95
C GLN A 278 19.41 -16.36 3.90
N ALA A 279 19.14 -17.65 4.06
CA ALA A 279 18.13 -18.15 4.99
C ALA A 279 18.49 -17.83 6.45
N ALA A 280 19.78 -17.93 6.81
CA ALA A 280 20.27 -17.52 8.14
C ALA A 280 20.04 -16.03 8.40
N ARG A 281 20.38 -15.17 7.43
CA ARG A 281 20.14 -13.71 7.51
C ARG A 281 18.65 -13.39 7.60
N ALA A 282 17.83 -14.06 6.79
CA ALA A 282 16.39 -13.86 6.79
C ALA A 282 15.75 -14.26 8.13
N LEU A 283 16.14 -15.40 8.70
CA LEU A 283 15.66 -15.80 10.03
C LEU A 283 16.15 -14.87 11.13
N TRP A 284 17.43 -14.50 11.12
CA TRP A 284 17.94 -13.51 12.08
C TRP A 284 17.13 -12.21 12.01
N ASN A 285 16.96 -11.67 10.79
CA ASN A 285 16.19 -10.46 10.57
C ASN A 285 14.74 -10.61 11.05
N ASN A 286 14.09 -11.76 10.82
CA ASN A 286 12.75 -11.97 11.35
C ASN A 286 12.73 -12.07 12.88
N MET A 287 13.73 -12.67 13.52
CA MET A 287 13.77 -12.80 14.97
C MET A 287 14.04 -11.48 15.70
N VAL A 288 14.86 -10.59 15.11
CA VAL A 288 15.29 -9.34 15.77
C VAL A 288 14.51 -8.11 15.29
N ARG A 289 13.85 -8.19 14.14
CA ARG A 289 12.82 -7.23 13.75
C ARG A 289 11.56 -7.57 14.53
N LEU A 290 10.84 -6.56 15.03
CA LEU A 290 9.61 -6.77 15.80
C LEU A 290 8.62 -7.64 15.01
N GLN A 291 8.58 -8.94 15.30
CA GLN A 291 7.48 -9.81 14.93
C GLN A 291 6.32 -9.48 15.85
N VAL A 292 5.41 -8.62 15.37
CA VAL A 292 4.13 -8.39 16.05
C VAL A 292 3.30 -9.66 15.89
N SER A 293 3.44 -10.59 16.83
CA SER A 293 2.49 -11.67 17.08
C SER A 293 1.18 -11.07 17.59
N VAL A 294 0.08 -11.48 16.97
CA VAL A 294 -1.27 -10.90 17.08
C VAL A 294 -2.06 -11.41 18.31
N SER A 295 -1.46 -12.18 19.22
CA SER A 295 -2.19 -12.86 20.28
C SER A 295 -1.74 -12.50 21.71
N GLN A 296 -1.99 -11.26 22.14
CA GLN A 296 -2.33 -10.87 23.53
C GLN A 296 -2.41 -9.34 23.66
N CYS A 297 -3.44 -8.73 23.05
CA CYS A 297 -3.84 -7.39 23.46
C CYS A 297 -4.72 -7.54 24.72
N GLY A 298 -4.06 -7.54 25.88
CA GLY A 298 -4.75 -7.58 27.16
C GLY A 298 -3.90 -8.08 28.31
N MET A 299 -2.86 -7.33 28.70
CA MET A 299 -2.44 -7.14 30.09
C MET A 299 -1.26 -6.15 30.17
N THR A 300 -1.59 -4.94 30.63
CA THR A 300 -0.78 -4.06 31.49
C THR A 300 0.75 -4.14 31.44
N CYS A 301 1.36 -3.06 30.97
CA CYS A 301 2.45 -2.34 31.67
C CYS A 301 3.34 -3.22 32.59
N SER A 302 4.36 -3.92 32.05
CA SER A 302 5.29 -4.69 32.88
C SER A 302 6.76 -4.75 32.43
N LEU A 303 7.18 -3.97 31.41
CA LEU A 303 8.62 -3.87 31.08
C LEU A 303 9.34 -2.74 31.84
N LEU A 304 8.60 -1.77 32.39
CA LEU A 304 9.15 -0.71 33.25
C LEU A 304 9.43 -1.19 34.68
N SER A 305 8.85 -2.32 35.10
CA SER A 305 9.07 -2.92 36.43
C SER A 305 10.42 -3.65 36.53
N TYR A 306 10.93 -4.18 35.42
CA TYR A 306 12.17 -4.96 35.40
C TYR A 306 13.42 -4.07 35.37
N LEU A 307 13.38 -2.95 34.64
CA LEU A 307 14.47 -1.95 34.66
C LEU A 307 14.52 -1.17 35.98
N ALA A 308 13.39 -1.01 36.68
CA ALA A 308 13.35 -0.44 38.03
C ALA A 308 13.91 -1.37 39.13
N MET A 309 14.19 -2.65 38.83
CA MET A 309 14.78 -3.60 39.78
C MET A 309 16.32 -3.60 39.73
N MET A 310 16.93 -3.06 38.67
CA MET A 310 18.39 -3.04 38.47
C MET A 310 19.08 -1.74 38.93
N GLU A 311 18.33 -0.72 39.36
CA GLU A 311 18.88 0.51 39.96
C GLU A 311 18.60 0.60 41.46
N LYS A 312 19.17 -0.35 42.21
CA LYS A 312 19.23 -0.27 43.68
C LYS A 312 20.66 -0.22 44.19
N HIS A 313 21.41 0.81 43.79
CA HIS A 313 22.50 1.39 44.58
C HIS A 313 22.69 2.87 44.21
N GLY A 314 22.13 3.78 45.01
CA GLY A 314 22.40 5.22 44.89
C GLY A 314 21.18 6.09 45.17
N SER A 315 21.17 6.71 46.35
CA SER A 315 20.08 7.47 46.95
C SER A 315 19.92 8.91 46.41
N VAL A 316 18.74 9.26 45.87
CA VAL A 316 18.20 10.65 45.74
C VAL A 316 16.64 10.61 45.82
N PRO A 317 15.93 11.60 46.40
CA PRO A 317 14.51 11.47 46.78
C PRO A 317 13.52 11.56 45.61
N ARG A 318 12.46 10.75 45.70
CA ARG A 318 11.23 10.81 44.90
C ARG A 318 10.60 12.21 44.93
N SER A 319 10.43 12.81 43.75
CA SER A 319 9.27 13.66 43.47
C SER A 319 8.79 13.45 42.02
N GLY A 320 7.56 12.99 41.86
CA GLY A 320 6.64 13.48 40.82
C GLY A 320 6.64 12.95 39.38
N LEU A 321 7.48 12.01 38.93
CA LEU A 321 7.45 11.58 37.52
C LEU A 321 7.44 10.05 37.37
N THR A 322 6.28 9.43 37.10
CA THR A 322 6.24 8.06 36.52
C THR A 322 4.94 7.68 35.79
N ALA A 323 3.86 8.48 35.82
CA ALA A 323 2.61 8.17 35.08
C ALA A 323 2.33 9.08 33.87
N SER A 324 3.06 10.18 33.69
CA SER A 324 2.77 11.21 32.66
C SER A 324 3.40 10.94 31.29
N LEU A 325 4.36 10.02 31.18
CA LEU A 325 5.17 9.83 29.95
C LEU A 325 4.52 8.92 28.88
N CYS A 326 3.55 8.06 29.24
CA CYS A 326 2.85 7.19 28.29
C CYS A 326 1.59 7.83 27.66
N LEU A 327 1.27 9.08 28.01
CA LEU A 327 0.08 9.79 27.55
C LEU A 327 0.40 10.96 26.60
N THR A 328 1.68 11.24 26.39
CA THR A 328 2.10 12.38 25.58
C THR A 328 2.34 11.98 24.12
N VAL A 329 1.85 12.80 23.19
CA VAL A 329 2.05 12.67 21.75
C VAL A 329 3.54 12.76 21.38
N HIS A 330 4.35 13.37 22.26
CA HIS A 330 5.79 13.49 22.09
C HIS A 330 6.55 12.17 22.36
N ALA A 331 5.85 11.16 22.89
CA ALA A 331 6.35 9.80 23.07
C ALA A 331 5.54 8.78 22.24
N LEU A 332 4.84 9.25 21.19
CA LEU A 332 4.04 8.41 20.31
C LEU A 332 4.92 7.53 19.42
N LYS A 333 4.79 6.22 19.52
CA LYS A 333 5.45 5.26 18.62
C LYS A 333 4.52 4.89 17.46
N PRO A 334 5.06 4.45 16.31
CA PRO A 334 4.22 3.97 15.20
C PRO A 334 3.23 2.87 15.60
N ALA A 335 3.62 1.96 16.48
CA ALA A 335 2.77 0.86 16.95
C ALA A 335 1.59 1.32 17.83
N ASP A 336 1.67 2.50 18.43
CA ASP A 336 0.61 3.03 19.31
C ASP A 336 -0.56 3.61 18.48
N VAL A 337 -0.35 3.89 17.20
CA VAL A 337 -1.32 4.53 16.30
C VAL A 337 -2.40 3.54 15.91
N ARG A 338 -3.66 3.83 16.25
CA ARG A 338 -4.81 2.96 15.97
C ARG A 338 -5.67 3.45 14.81
N VAL A 339 -5.66 4.75 14.53
CA VAL A 339 -6.48 5.37 13.48
C VAL A 339 -5.64 6.22 12.54
N ILE A 340 -5.83 6.06 11.23
CA ILE A 340 -5.30 6.97 10.21
C ILE A 340 -6.45 7.65 9.47
N ALA A 341 -6.31 8.93 9.16
CA ALA A 341 -7.29 9.67 8.37
C ALA A 341 -6.61 10.72 7.48
N ALA A 342 -7.34 11.20 6.49
CA ALA A 342 -6.83 12.21 5.56
C ALA A 342 -7.88 13.27 5.19
N LEU A 343 -7.40 14.50 4.96
CA LEU A 343 -8.15 15.66 4.50
C LEU A 343 -7.38 16.29 3.33
N GLY A 344 -8.06 16.68 2.25
CA GLY A 344 -7.37 17.22 1.08
C GLY A 344 -8.16 17.27 -0.23
N ASP A 345 -7.40 17.35 -1.32
CA ASP A 345 -7.83 17.39 -2.73
C ASP A 345 -7.58 16.04 -3.44
N SER A 346 -7.53 16.04 -4.78
CA SER A 346 -7.24 14.86 -5.62
C SER A 346 -5.95 14.16 -5.25
N LEU A 347 -4.87 14.88 -4.90
CA LEU A 347 -3.61 14.24 -4.53
C LEU A 347 -3.73 13.47 -3.21
N THR A 348 -4.75 13.77 -2.41
CA THR A 348 -5.05 13.02 -1.19
C THR A 348 -6.06 11.90 -1.43
N SER A 349 -6.99 12.06 -2.38
CA SER A 349 -7.96 11.01 -2.73
C SER A 349 -7.48 10.01 -3.80
N SER A 350 -6.40 10.31 -4.54
CA SER A 350 -5.81 9.50 -5.61
C SER A 350 -6.80 9.01 -6.68
N PRO A 351 -7.51 9.89 -7.40
CA PRO A 351 -8.47 9.45 -8.41
C PRO A 351 -7.75 8.91 -9.66
N LEU A 352 -7.98 7.65 -10.00
CA LEU A 352 -7.40 7.00 -11.18
C LEU A 352 -8.13 7.44 -12.45
N CYS A 353 -7.39 8.03 -13.39
CA CYS A 353 -7.77 8.16 -14.79
C CYS A 353 -6.93 7.15 -15.59
N ASP A 354 -7.32 5.86 -15.62
CA ASP A 354 -6.64 4.86 -16.45
C ASP A 354 -7.64 4.01 -17.24
N GLU A 355 -7.46 4.00 -18.55
CA GLU A 355 -8.25 3.28 -19.55
C GLU A 355 -7.30 2.49 -20.45
N GLN A 356 -6.45 1.62 -19.89
CA GLN A 356 -5.81 0.54 -20.63
C GLN A 356 -5.24 -0.53 -19.70
N VAL A 357 -5.91 -1.69 -19.59
CA VAL A 357 -5.35 -3.05 -19.67
C VAL A 357 -6.50 -4.02 -19.40
N GLY A 358 -7.05 -4.60 -20.47
CA GLY A 358 -7.63 -5.94 -20.37
C GLY A 358 -6.51 -6.93 -20.06
N SER A 359 -6.66 -7.69 -18.98
CA SER A 359 -5.75 -8.75 -18.49
C SER A 359 -4.43 -8.29 -17.86
N LEU A 360 -4.39 -8.17 -16.52
CA LEU A 360 -3.46 -8.88 -15.61
C LEU A 360 -3.51 -8.31 -14.17
N SER A 361 -3.64 -9.22 -13.19
CA SER A 361 -3.35 -9.10 -11.74
C SER A 361 -3.83 -7.86 -10.96
N SER A 362 -4.87 -8.07 -10.15
CA SER A 362 -5.24 -7.28 -8.99
C SER A 362 -4.18 -7.34 -7.88
N HIS A 363 -3.23 -6.42 -7.80
CA HIS A 363 -2.38 -6.17 -6.60
C HIS A 363 -2.05 -4.67 -6.51
N TYR A 364 -2.91 -3.90 -5.85
CA TYR A 364 -2.72 -2.48 -5.54
C TYR A 364 -1.65 -2.28 -4.43
N PRO A 365 -0.59 -1.47 -4.59
CA PRO A 365 0.45 -1.20 -3.57
C PRO A 365 0.46 0.23 -2.96
N LEU A 366 0.62 0.24 -1.63
CA LEU A 366 1.31 1.18 -0.73
C LEU A 366 0.83 2.65 -0.58
N PRO A 367 -0.31 2.90 0.08
CA PRO A 367 -0.52 4.12 0.86
C PRO A 367 0.32 4.08 2.17
N SER A 368 0.53 5.23 2.83
CA SER A 368 1.23 5.32 4.13
C SER A 368 0.62 4.43 5.22
N SER A 369 -0.65 4.06 5.08
CA SER A 369 -1.33 3.06 5.90
C SER A 369 -0.65 1.69 5.85
N ASP A 370 -0.11 1.25 4.71
CA ASP A 370 0.57 -0.04 4.61
C ASP A 370 1.90 -0.03 5.37
N ILE A 371 2.63 1.09 5.37
CA ILE A 371 3.85 1.25 6.19
C ILE A 371 3.50 1.17 7.67
N LEU A 372 2.44 1.86 8.12
CA LEU A 372 2.00 1.82 9.52
C LEU A 372 1.42 0.46 9.94
N ARG A 373 0.81 -0.29 9.01
CA ARG A 373 0.30 -1.65 9.27
C ARG A 373 1.41 -2.67 9.58
N GLU A 374 2.65 -2.41 9.15
CA GLU A 374 3.81 -3.19 9.59
C GLU A 374 4.07 -3.04 11.10
N PHE A 375 3.64 -1.93 11.72
CA PHE A 375 3.82 -1.66 13.16
C PHE A 375 2.54 -1.91 13.97
N ASN A 376 1.36 -1.71 13.37
CA ASN A 376 0.07 -2.00 13.98
C ASN A 376 -0.91 -2.61 12.97
N LEU A 377 -1.03 -3.93 12.98
CA LEU A 377 -1.99 -4.67 12.13
C LEU A 377 -3.46 -4.33 12.41
N ASN A 378 -3.68 -3.75 13.59
CA ASN A 378 -4.95 -3.33 14.12
C ASN A 378 -5.29 -1.88 13.66
N LEU A 379 -4.47 -1.24 12.82
CA LEU A 379 -4.76 0.08 12.27
C LEU A 379 -6.13 0.09 11.57
N THR A 380 -6.91 1.15 11.77
CA THR A 380 -8.15 1.40 11.04
C THR A 380 -8.12 2.81 10.46
N GLY A 381 -9.05 3.11 9.55
CA GLY A 381 -9.24 4.45 8.99
C GLY A 381 -8.78 4.61 7.53
N TYR A 382 -7.99 3.65 7.04
CA TYR A 382 -7.50 3.61 5.67
C TYR A 382 -8.58 3.22 4.65
N SER A 383 -8.45 3.72 3.42
CA SER A 383 -9.34 3.41 2.30
C SER A 383 -9.06 1.99 1.75
N THR A 384 -10.11 1.27 1.32
CA THR A 384 -10.01 -0.15 0.90
C THR A 384 -10.34 -0.39 -0.57
N GLY A 385 -10.58 0.66 -1.35
CA GLY A 385 -10.91 0.56 -2.77
C GLY A 385 -11.22 1.93 -3.38
N THR A 386 -11.70 1.93 -4.62
CA THR A 386 -12.12 3.15 -5.31
C THR A 386 -13.49 3.62 -4.81
N GLY A 387 -13.67 4.92 -4.68
CA GLY A 387 -14.91 5.55 -4.21
C GLY A 387 -14.71 7.00 -3.81
N GLY A 388 -15.78 7.80 -3.81
CA GLY A 388 -15.74 9.18 -3.29
C GLY A 388 -15.78 9.22 -1.76
N ALA A 389 -15.59 10.39 -1.15
CA ALA A 389 -15.55 10.56 0.31
C ALA A 389 -16.81 10.07 1.08
N SER A 390 -17.94 9.91 0.37
CA SER A 390 -19.19 9.38 0.91
C SER A 390 -19.33 7.85 0.80
N GLU A 391 -18.42 7.19 0.08
CA GLU A 391 -18.47 5.75 -0.17
C GLU A 391 -17.84 4.96 0.98
N PRO A 392 -18.36 3.77 1.32
CA PRO A 392 -17.79 2.93 2.39
C PRO A 392 -16.30 2.62 2.21
N ASN A 393 -15.83 2.57 0.96
CA ASN A 393 -14.45 2.26 0.61
C ASN A 393 -13.46 3.41 0.89
N ALA A 394 -13.93 4.67 0.96
CA ALA A 394 -13.09 5.82 1.29
C ALA A 394 -12.71 5.87 2.78
N PHE A 395 -13.60 5.33 3.60
CA PHE A 395 -13.50 5.23 5.05
C PHE A 395 -13.23 6.56 5.76
N LEU A 396 -12.04 6.80 6.35
CA LEU A 396 -11.70 8.09 6.97
C LEU A 396 -10.86 9.00 6.06
N ASN A 397 -10.70 8.65 4.78
CA ASN A 397 -10.22 9.60 3.79
C ASN A 397 -11.39 10.50 3.36
N GLN A 398 -11.37 11.75 3.81
CA GLN A 398 -12.39 12.75 3.51
C GLN A 398 -11.91 13.78 2.50
N ALA A 399 -10.80 13.49 1.80
CA ALA A 399 -10.35 14.30 0.68
C ALA A 399 -11.33 14.22 -0.49
N VAL A 400 -11.50 15.34 -1.18
CA VAL A 400 -12.47 15.49 -2.26
C VAL A 400 -11.77 16.07 -3.49
N PRO A 401 -11.82 15.42 -4.66
CA PRO A 401 -11.32 16.01 -5.89
C PRO A 401 -11.96 17.38 -6.17
N GLY A 402 -11.14 18.39 -6.44
CA GLY A 402 -11.50 19.78 -6.72
C GLY A 402 -11.64 20.64 -5.47
N ALA A 403 -11.26 20.12 -4.30
CA ALA A 403 -11.31 20.88 -3.06
C ALA A 403 -10.19 21.91 -2.99
N VAL A 404 -10.57 23.15 -2.66
CA VAL A 404 -9.66 24.21 -2.24
C VAL A 404 -9.65 24.31 -0.71
N ALA A 405 -8.70 25.06 -0.14
CA ALA A 405 -8.54 25.19 1.30
C ALA A 405 -9.83 25.60 2.03
N GLU A 406 -10.68 26.42 1.41
CA GLU A 406 -12.01 26.81 1.91
C GLU A 406 -12.89 25.61 2.33
N LYS A 407 -12.71 24.43 1.72
CA LYS A 407 -13.54 23.24 1.98
C LYS A 407 -13.02 22.35 3.10
N LEU A 408 -11.78 22.54 3.57
CA LEU A 408 -11.21 21.74 4.65
C LEU A 408 -12.01 21.78 5.96
N PRO A 409 -12.59 22.92 6.40
CA PRO A 409 -13.43 22.96 7.59
C PRO A 409 -14.68 22.06 7.51
N ASP A 410 -15.21 21.81 6.31
CA ASP A 410 -16.33 20.89 6.12
C ASP A 410 -15.87 19.44 6.12
N GLN A 411 -14.73 19.14 5.47
CA GLN A 411 -14.12 17.80 5.49
C GLN A 411 -13.79 17.36 6.92
N VAL A 412 -13.20 18.24 7.74
CA VAL A 412 -12.86 17.90 9.14
C VAL A 412 -14.12 17.64 9.99
N ARG A 413 -15.19 18.41 9.79
CA ARG A 413 -16.46 18.17 10.52
C ARG A 413 -17.07 16.83 10.13
N ALA A 414 -17.00 16.45 8.86
CA ALA A 414 -17.43 15.12 8.40
C ALA A 414 -16.55 14.03 9.02
N LEU A 415 -15.23 14.20 8.99
CA LEU A 415 -14.27 13.26 9.57
C LEU A 415 -14.50 13.01 11.05
N VAL A 416 -14.66 14.07 11.85
CA VAL A 416 -14.91 13.96 13.30
C VAL A 416 -16.22 13.22 13.56
N ARG A 417 -17.28 13.48 12.78
CA ARG A 417 -18.56 12.76 12.90
C ARG A 417 -18.39 11.28 12.61
N LEU A 418 -17.67 10.93 11.53
CA LEU A 418 -17.39 9.53 11.18
C LEU A 418 -16.64 8.82 12.30
N MET A 419 -15.56 9.43 12.82
CA MET A 419 -14.77 8.87 13.92
C MET A 419 -15.59 8.66 15.20
N LYS A 420 -16.49 9.59 15.54
CA LYS A 420 -17.37 9.45 16.72
C LYS A 420 -18.44 8.36 16.53
N SER A 421 -18.82 8.07 15.29
CA SER A 421 -19.88 7.11 14.96
C SER A 421 -19.39 5.69 14.69
N ASP A 422 -18.10 5.51 14.39
CA ASP A 422 -17.57 4.19 14.04
C ASP A 422 -17.29 3.36 15.30
N PRO A 423 -17.94 2.19 15.46
CA PRO A 423 -17.78 1.35 16.65
C PRO A 423 -16.39 0.70 16.78
N ARG A 424 -15.54 0.76 15.74
CA ARG A 424 -14.17 0.22 15.77
C ARG A 424 -13.15 1.20 16.36
N ILE A 425 -13.55 2.45 16.55
CA ILE A 425 -12.69 3.55 17.00
C ILE A 425 -13.10 3.94 18.41
N ASP A 426 -12.20 3.78 19.38
CA ASP A 426 -12.35 4.48 20.65
C ASP A 426 -11.93 5.93 20.45
N PHE A 427 -12.94 6.78 20.22
CA PHE A 427 -12.71 8.20 19.93
C PHE A 427 -11.86 8.89 20.98
N ASN A 428 -11.90 8.49 22.26
CA ASN A 428 -11.18 9.17 23.33
C ASN A 428 -9.79 8.58 23.62
N THR A 429 -9.60 7.28 23.43
CA THR A 429 -8.35 6.62 23.83
C THR A 429 -7.43 6.26 22.68
N ASP A 430 -7.96 6.09 21.47
CA ASP A 430 -7.14 5.68 20.31
C ASP A 430 -6.25 6.83 19.83
N TRP A 431 -4.97 6.56 19.56
CA TRP A 431 -4.10 7.53 18.90
C TRP A 431 -4.43 7.64 17.41
N LYS A 432 -4.58 8.87 16.94
CA LYS A 432 -5.00 9.22 15.57
C LYS A 432 -3.89 9.95 14.83
N ILE A 433 -3.55 9.50 13.63
CA ILE A 433 -2.75 10.27 12.68
C ILE A 433 -3.68 10.89 11.64
N ILE A 434 -3.67 12.21 11.53
CA ILE A 434 -4.44 12.96 10.52
C ILE A 434 -3.47 13.58 9.53
N THR A 435 -3.60 13.25 8.25
CA THR A 435 -2.80 13.89 7.19
C THR A 435 -3.62 14.95 6.48
N VAL A 436 -3.14 16.19 6.45
CA VAL A 436 -3.74 17.31 5.74
C VAL A 436 -2.82 17.70 4.59
N LEU A 437 -3.30 17.54 3.36
CA LEU A 437 -2.61 17.96 2.13
C LEU A 437 -3.63 18.63 1.20
N ILE A 438 -3.41 19.90 0.89
CA ILE A 438 -4.36 20.72 0.11
C ILE A 438 -3.63 21.78 -0.70
N GLY A 439 -4.06 21.97 -1.94
CA GLY A 439 -3.53 22.98 -2.85
C GLY A 439 -2.75 22.41 -4.04
N ALA A 440 -3.00 21.16 -4.43
CA ALA A 440 -2.43 20.57 -5.64
C ALA A 440 -3.55 20.18 -6.63
N ASN A 441 -3.38 20.46 -7.93
CA ASN A 441 -4.51 20.40 -8.89
C ASN A 441 -5.11 19.02 -9.13
N ASP A 442 -6.40 19.08 -9.49
CA ASP A 442 -7.36 18.05 -9.82
C ASP A 442 -7.72 18.00 -11.33
N LEU A 443 -8.12 16.82 -11.84
CA LEU A 443 -8.59 16.65 -13.24
C LEU A 443 -9.80 15.77 -13.47
N CYS A 444 -10.42 15.19 -12.45
CA CYS A 444 -11.37 14.08 -12.67
C CYS A 444 -12.77 14.48 -13.19
N ASN A 445 -12.88 15.64 -13.85
CA ASN A 445 -14.09 16.04 -14.57
C ASN A 445 -13.87 16.36 -16.06
N TYR A 446 -12.72 16.05 -16.65
CA TYR A 446 -12.46 16.35 -18.07
C TYR A 446 -13.07 15.36 -19.09
N CYS A 447 -13.70 14.26 -18.66
CA CYS A 447 -14.46 13.41 -19.59
C CYS A 447 -15.83 14.00 -19.98
N LYS A 448 -16.04 15.32 -19.84
CA LYS A 448 -17.24 16.02 -20.31
C LYS A 448 -16.88 17.36 -20.98
N ASP A 449 -16.94 17.28 -22.31
CA ASP A 449 -17.01 18.30 -23.34
C ASP A 449 -15.72 18.93 -23.93
N PRO A 450 -15.57 18.86 -25.27
CA PRO A 450 -14.53 19.57 -26.01
C PRO A 450 -15.08 20.93 -26.49
N VAL A 451 -14.38 22.02 -26.19
CA VAL A 451 -14.50 23.23 -27.01
C VAL A 451 -13.11 23.81 -27.32
N SER A 452 -12.67 23.44 -28.53
CA SER A 452 -12.03 24.29 -29.54
C SER A 452 -10.69 24.99 -29.19
N SER A 453 -9.62 24.55 -29.86
CA SER A 453 -9.32 25.12 -31.18
C SER A 453 -8.24 24.34 -31.93
N ARG A 454 -8.51 24.03 -33.20
CA ARG A 454 -7.59 23.54 -34.24
C ARG A 454 -6.91 22.19 -33.99
N ILE A 455 -7.60 21.10 -34.32
CA ILE A 455 -6.95 19.91 -34.89
C ILE A 455 -7.81 19.42 -36.06
N ASP A 456 -7.14 19.11 -37.16
CA ASP A 456 -7.66 18.95 -38.52
C ASP A 456 -8.63 17.76 -38.73
N GLU A 457 -9.36 17.91 -39.83
CA GLU A 457 -10.55 17.24 -40.37
C GLU A 457 -10.48 15.72 -40.66
N LEU A 458 -9.65 14.91 -39.98
CA LEU A 458 -9.38 13.52 -40.43
C LEU A 458 -9.49 12.38 -39.39
N ALA A 459 -9.97 12.61 -38.16
CA ALA A 459 -9.99 11.58 -37.11
C ALA A 459 -11.38 11.14 -36.58
N CYS A 460 -12.49 11.48 -37.26
CA CYS A 460 -13.85 11.13 -36.81
C CYS A 460 -14.40 9.80 -37.35
N GLY A 461 -13.53 8.84 -37.66
CA GLY A 461 -13.93 7.48 -37.99
C GLY A 461 -13.10 6.50 -37.20
N TRP A 462 -13.76 5.47 -36.68
CA TRP A 462 -13.19 4.32 -35.96
C TRP A 462 -12.98 4.57 -34.45
N TRP A 463 -13.29 3.55 -33.63
CA TRP A 463 -13.35 3.51 -32.16
C TRP A 463 -14.72 3.81 -31.50
N VAL A 464 -15.69 2.95 -31.76
CA VAL A 464 -16.58 2.43 -30.71
C VAL A 464 -16.53 0.90 -30.84
N ASP A 465 -15.81 0.21 -29.96
CA ASP A 465 -15.71 -1.25 -29.98
C ASP A 465 -16.99 -1.90 -29.44
N ASP A 466 -17.58 -2.81 -30.23
CA ASP A 466 -18.82 -3.57 -29.97
C ASP A 466 -18.82 -4.41 -28.66
N GLY A 467 -17.67 -4.57 -28.00
CA GLY A 467 -17.48 -5.43 -26.83
C GLY A 467 -18.09 -4.90 -25.52
N LEU A 468 -17.94 -3.59 -25.24
CA LEU A 468 -18.41 -2.99 -23.98
C LEU A 468 -19.94 -2.92 -23.91
N TYR A 469 -20.56 -2.63 -25.06
CA TYR A 469 -22.01 -2.62 -25.21
C TYR A 469 -22.63 -4.02 -24.97
N CYS A 470 -21.97 -5.07 -25.47
CA CYS A 470 -22.40 -6.45 -25.24
C CYS A 470 -22.28 -6.86 -23.76
N LEU A 471 -21.20 -6.49 -23.07
CA LEU A 471 -20.95 -6.88 -21.66
C LEU A 471 -21.95 -6.27 -20.67
N LEU A 472 -22.25 -4.97 -20.81
CA LEU A 472 -23.24 -4.29 -19.96
C LEU A 472 -24.65 -4.84 -20.20
N GLN A 473 -25.02 -5.06 -21.46
CA GLN A 473 -26.33 -5.65 -21.79
C GLN A 473 -26.47 -7.09 -21.27
N ASN A 474 -25.42 -7.91 -21.36
CA ASN A 474 -25.48 -9.29 -20.89
C ASN A 474 -25.57 -9.36 -19.35
N SER A 475 -24.93 -8.43 -18.65
CA SER A 475 -24.95 -8.37 -17.19
C SER A 475 -26.30 -7.92 -16.65
N THR A 476 -26.89 -6.87 -17.23
CA THR A 476 -28.24 -6.42 -16.86
C THR A 476 -29.30 -7.47 -17.22
N ARG A 477 -29.14 -8.15 -18.36
CA ARG A 477 -30.00 -9.28 -18.74
C ARG A 477 -29.90 -10.42 -17.74
N LYS A 478 -28.69 -10.90 -17.42
CA LYS A 478 -28.50 -11.96 -16.41
C LYS A 478 -29.08 -11.56 -15.05
N LEU A 479 -28.97 -10.29 -14.66
CA LEU A 479 -29.52 -9.80 -13.40
C LEU A 479 -31.05 -9.87 -13.38
N VAL A 480 -31.72 -9.36 -14.42
CA VAL A 480 -33.19 -9.37 -14.50
C VAL A 480 -33.74 -10.79 -14.72
N GLU A 481 -33.15 -11.55 -15.65
CA GLU A 481 -33.57 -12.92 -15.98
C GLU A 481 -33.15 -13.96 -14.92
N SER A 482 -32.39 -13.57 -13.87
CA SER A 482 -32.02 -14.46 -12.76
C SER A 482 -33.21 -14.92 -11.91
N GLY A 483 -34.40 -14.32 -12.09
CA GLY A 483 -35.58 -14.56 -11.26
C GLY A 483 -35.51 -13.90 -9.88
N ARG A 484 -34.44 -13.17 -9.55
CA ARG A 484 -34.24 -12.52 -8.25
C ARG A 484 -35.36 -11.54 -7.88
N TYR A 485 -35.97 -10.91 -8.88
CA TYR A 485 -36.99 -9.86 -8.68
C TYR A 485 -38.43 -10.33 -8.84
N ASP A 486 -38.64 -11.56 -9.33
CA ASP A 486 -39.98 -12.16 -9.53
C ASP A 486 -40.37 -13.08 -8.36
N THR A 487 -39.84 -12.79 -7.16
CA THR A 487 -40.10 -13.57 -5.94
C THR A 487 -41.44 -13.22 -5.27
N GLN A 488 -42.14 -12.17 -5.73
CA GLN A 488 -43.42 -11.71 -5.20
C GLN A 488 -44.41 -11.50 -6.35
N GLU A 489 -45.67 -11.93 -6.19
CA GLU A 489 -46.68 -11.80 -7.27
C GLU A 489 -47.03 -10.34 -7.62
N ASN A 490 -46.67 -9.37 -6.78
CA ASN A 490 -46.99 -7.95 -6.91
C ASN A 490 -45.76 -7.07 -7.23
N PHE A 491 -44.60 -7.65 -7.53
CA PHE A 491 -43.39 -6.92 -7.93
C PHE A 491 -42.63 -7.69 -9.01
N THR A 492 -42.22 -6.99 -10.07
CA THR A 492 -41.45 -7.58 -11.17
C THR A 492 -40.58 -6.50 -11.80
N VAL A 493 -39.46 -6.91 -12.40
CA VAL A 493 -38.58 -6.05 -13.18
C VAL A 493 -38.52 -6.63 -14.59
N VAL A 494 -38.91 -5.84 -15.60
CA VAL A 494 -38.98 -6.31 -17.00
C VAL A 494 -37.93 -5.60 -17.83
N LEU A 495 -37.05 -6.37 -18.47
CA LEU A 495 -36.08 -5.84 -19.42
C LEU A 495 -36.76 -5.54 -20.76
N GLN A 496 -36.57 -4.34 -21.29
CA GLN A 496 -37.17 -3.91 -22.55
C GLN A 496 -36.09 -3.74 -23.63
N PRO A 497 -35.96 -4.66 -24.60
CA PRO A 497 -34.78 -4.75 -25.47
C PRO A 497 -34.83 -3.86 -26.72
N PHE A 498 -35.71 -2.86 -26.79
CA PHE A 498 -36.00 -2.11 -28.02
C PHE A 498 -34.83 -1.24 -28.53
N PHE A 499 -33.80 -0.98 -27.72
CA PHE A 499 -32.57 -0.28 -28.14
C PHE A 499 -31.55 -1.15 -28.87
N ARG A 500 -31.73 -2.48 -28.90
CA ARG A 500 -30.67 -3.41 -29.30
C ARG A 500 -30.26 -3.30 -30.77
N ASN A 501 -31.08 -2.68 -31.63
CA ASN A 501 -30.85 -2.52 -33.08
C ASN A 501 -31.47 -1.23 -33.64
N THR A 502 -31.50 -0.15 -32.87
CA THR A 502 -32.11 1.11 -33.34
C THR A 502 -31.19 1.79 -34.35
N LYS A 503 -31.58 1.81 -35.63
CA LYS A 503 -30.87 2.55 -36.68
C LYS A 503 -31.50 3.93 -36.86
N ILE A 504 -30.65 4.96 -36.99
CA ILE A 504 -31.11 6.29 -37.39
C ILE A 504 -31.61 6.19 -38.85
N PRO A 505 -32.86 6.57 -39.16
CA PRO A 505 -33.37 6.55 -40.52
C PRO A 505 -32.51 7.41 -41.45
N LEU A 506 -32.36 7.00 -42.71
CA LEU A 506 -31.61 7.77 -43.71
C LEU A 506 -32.56 8.65 -44.52
N LEU A 507 -32.09 9.84 -44.91
CA LEU A 507 -32.68 10.71 -45.92
C LEU A 507 -32.59 10.04 -47.30
N GLN A 508 -33.34 10.56 -48.28
CA GLN A 508 -33.36 9.99 -49.64
C GLN A 508 -32.00 10.05 -50.35
N ASP A 509 -31.11 10.93 -49.92
CA ASP A 509 -29.73 11.05 -50.41
C ASP A 509 -28.74 10.09 -49.73
N GLY A 510 -29.22 9.24 -48.82
CA GLY A 510 -28.42 8.24 -48.11
C GLY A 510 -27.75 8.72 -46.82
N HIS A 511 -27.86 10.00 -46.46
CA HIS A 511 -27.32 10.52 -45.20
C HIS A 511 -28.25 10.26 -44.02
N ALA A 512 -27.73 10.20 -42.80
CA ALA A 512 -28.56 10.03 -41.61
C ALA A 512 -29.51 11.24 -41.44
N ASP A 513 -30.80 10.97 -41.17
CA ASP A 513 -31.78 12.00 -40.83
C ASP A 513 -31.49 12.52 -39.41
N ILE A 514 -30.63 13.53 -39.34
CA ILE A 514 -30.21 14.16 -38.09
C ILE A 514 -31.37 14.82 -37.32
N SER A 515 -32.58 14.93 -37.89
CA SER A 515 -33.76 15.41 -37.15
C SER A 515 -34.21 14.46 -36.02
N PHE A 516 -33.67 13.23 -35.99
CA PHE A 516 -33.81 12.28 -34.88
C PHE A 516 -32.87 12.61 -33.69
N LEU A 517 -31.95 13.56 -33.84
CA LEU A 517 -31.03 14.02 -32.82
C LEU A 517 -31.31 15.48 -32.46
N ALA A 518 -30.96 15.86 -31.25
CA ALA A 518 -30.94 17.25 -30.82
C ALA A 518 -29.78 18.00 -31.49
N PRO A 519 -29.71 19.35 -31.39
CA PRO A 519 -28.67 20.14 -32.06
C PRO A 519 -27.23 19.80 -31.67
N ASP A 520 -27.04 19.16 -30.51
CA ASP A 520 -25.75 18.65 -30.05
C ASP A 520 -25.35 17.30 -30.68
N CYS A 521 -26.19 16.74 -31.55
CA CYS A 521 -26.01 15.45 -32.22
C CYS A 521 -25.78 14.25 -31.27
N PHE A 522 -26.07 14.43 -29.98
CA PHE A 522 -25.81 13.44 -28.94
C PHE A 522 -27.10 13.06 -28.21
N HIS A 523 -27.94 14.05 -27.86
CA HIS A 523 -29.23 13.78 -27.23
C HIS A 523 -30.29 13.43 -28.29
N LEU A 524 -31.26 12.60 -27.89
CA LEU A 524 -32.38 12.25 -28.75
C LEU A 524 -33.33 13.44 -28.90
N SER A 525 -33.75 13.73 -30.14
CA SER A 525 -34.79 14.74 -30.36
C SER A 525 -36.15 14.28 -29.85
N GLN A 526 -37.09 15.20 -29.74
CA GLN A 526 -38.50 14.89 -29.45
C GLN A 526 -39.06 13.81 -30.38
N LYS A 527 -38.64 13.79 -31.65
CA LYS A 527 -39.06 12.82 -32.67
C LYS A 527 -38.61 11.41 -32.28
N SER A 528 -37.36 11.25 -31.85
CA SER A 528 -36.82 9.98 -31.36
C SER A 528 -37.45 9.51 -30.06
N GLN A 529 -37.61 10.40 -29.09
CA GLN A 529 -38.22 10.09 -27.79
C GLN A 529 -39.67 9.61 -27.94
N SER A 530 -40.42 10.22 -28.88
CA SER A 530 -41.78 9.79 -29.23
C SER A 530 -41.82 8.39 -29.85
N GLN A 531 -40.82 8.02 -30.65
CA GLN A 531 -40.72 6.67 -31.23
C GLN A 531 -40.37 5.62 -30.18
N LEU A 532 -39.45 5.94 -29.26
CA LEU A 532 -39.08 5.05 -28.16
C LEU A 532 -40.27 4.77 -27.23
N SER A 533 -41.06 5.80 -26.91
CA SER A 533 -42.28 5.63 -26.10
C SER A 533 -43.29 4.68 -26.77
N ARG A 534 -43.46 4.78 -28.10
CA ARG A 534 -44.31 3.86 -28.87
C ARG A 534 -43.75 2.44 -28.92
N ALA A 535 -42.44 2.29 -29.08
CA ALA A 535 -41.77 0.99 -29.07
C ALA A 535 -41.91 0.30 -27.70
N LEU A 536 -41.66 1.03 -26.61
CA LEU A 536 -41.86 0.58 -25.24
C LEU A 536 -43.32 0.17 -24.98
N TRP A 537 -44.29 0.94 -25.47
CA TRP A 537 -45.69 0.56 -25.37
C TRP A 537 -46.01 -0.74 -26.11
N ASN A 538 -45.55 -0.86 -27.37
CA ASN A 538 -45.84 -2.04 -28.18
C ASN A 538 -45.24 -3.32 -27.60
N THR A 539 -44.11 -3.25 -26.88
CA THR A 539 -43.52 -4.41 -26.20
C THR A 539 -44.23 -4.79 -24.89
N MET A 540 -45.01 -3.88 -24.30
CA MET A 540 -45.73 -4.13 -23.04
C MET A 540 -47.12 -4.77 -23.22
N VAL A 541 -47.70 -4.81 -24.42
CA VAL A 541 -49.11 -5.21 -24.63
C VAL A 541 -49.21 -6.65 -25.16
N GLY A 542 -49.46 -7.61 -24.25
CA GLY A 542 -49.76 -9.01 -24.57
C GLY A 542 -50.71 -9.67 -23.57
N MET A 543 -51.99 -9.80 -23.96
CA MET A 543 -53.14 -10.61 -23.46
C MET A 543 -53.44 -10.81 -21.95
N ALA A 544 -54.74 -10.88 -21.64
CA ALA A 544 -55.39 -10.57 -20.34
C ALA A 544 -55.56 -11.74 -19.34
N TRP A 545 -55.82 -11.43 -18.05
CA TRP A 545 -57.01 -11.78 -17.21
C TRP A 545 -56.72 -11.90 -15.67
N THR A 546 -57.45 -11.11 -14.87
CA THR A 546 -57.66 -11.06 -13.38
C THR A 546 -56.57 -10.49 -12.44
N CYS A 547 -57.03 -9.70 -11.46
CA CYS A 547 -56.34 -8.53 -10.90
C CYS A 547 -55.80 -8.71 -9.47
N ILE A 548 -54.72 -9.46 -9.30
CA ILE A 548 -53.99 -9.45 -8.02
C ILE A 548 -52.47 -9.51 -8.19
N SER A 549 -51.99 -9.69 -9.42
CA SER A 549 -50.58 -9.87 -9.70
C SER A 549 -50.10 -8.88 -10.78
N VAL A 550 -48.86 -8.39 -10.64
CA VAL A 550 -48.20 -7.56 -11.67
C VAL A 550 -48.06 -8.30 -13.00
N HIS A 551 -48.04 -9.64 -12.98
CA HIS A 551 -48.02 -10.49 -14.16
C HIS A 551 -49.36 -10.50 -14.93
N LYS A 552 -50.39 -9.79 -14.42
CA LYS A 552 -51.72 -9.66 -15.03
C LYS A 552 -52.20 -8.20 -15.08
N LEU A 553 -51.27 -7.24 -14.94
CA LEU A 553 -51.55 -5.80 -14.86
C LEU A 553 -52.13 -5.26 -16.17
N ARG A 554 -53.30 -4.61 -16.12
CA ARG A 554 -53.88 -3.92 -17.29
C ARG A 554 -53.46 -2.45 -17.29
N PRO A 555 -53.31 -1.81 -18.45
CA PRO A 555 -53.03 -0.38 -18.54
C PRO A 555 -54.04 0.50 -17.77
N THR A 556 -55.32 0.09 -17.71
CA THR A 556 -56.36 0.79 -16.92
C THR A 556 -56.15 0.70 -15.40
N ASN A 557 -55.35 -0.26 -14.92
CA ASN A 557 -55.02 -0.41 -13.50
C ASN A 557 -53.84 0.48 -13.06
N ILE A 558 -53.07 1.02 -14.01
CA ILE A 558 -51.93 1.90 -13.71
C ILE A 558 -52.47 3.29 -13.37
N LYS A 559 -52.37 3.69 -12.10
CA LYS A 559 -52.79 5.01 -11.60
C LYS A 559 -51.63 5.99 -11.46
N VAL A 560 -50.42 5.48 -11.27
CA VAL A 560 -49.21 6.28 -11.06
C VAL A 560 -48.13 5.85 -12.04
N VAL A 561 -47.42 6.81 -12.61
CA VAL A 561 -46.19 6.58 -13.37
C VAL A 561 -45.06 7.42 -12.78
N ALA A 562 -43.87 6.83 -12.72
CA ALA A 562 -42.65 7.46 -12.23
C ALA A 562 -41.45 6.96 -13.08
N ALA A 563 -40.36 7.70 -13.09
CA ALA A 563 -39.16 7.34 -13.85
C ALA A 563 -37.88 7.69 -13.08
N LEU A 564 -36.86 6.83 -13.22
CA LEU A 564 -35.52 6.98 -12.67
C LEU A 564 -34.52 6.68 -13.80
N GLY A 565 -33.48 7.50 -13.96
CA GLY A 565 -32.52 7.33 -15.05
C GLY A 565 -31.68 8.57 -15.32
N ASP A 566 -30.94 8.56 -16.42
CA ASP A 566 -30.03 9.64 -16.83
C ASP A 566 -30.70 10.63 -17.81
N SER A 567 -29.89 11.37 -18.57
CA SER A 567 -30.36 12.36 -19.55
C SER A 567 -31.25 11.76 -20.65
N LEU A 568 -31.12 10.47 -20.99
CA LEU A 568 -32.03 9.80 -21.92
C LEU A 568 -33.45 9.70 -21.35
N THR A 569 -33.56 9.51 -20.03
CA THR A 569 -34.85 9.40 -19.32
C THR A 569 -35.45 10.78 -18.99
N VAL A 570 -34.62 11.80 -18.81
CA VAL A 570 -35.06 13.21 -18.64
C VAL A 570 -35.54 13.82 -19.96
N SER A 571 -34.99 13.38 -21.09
CA SER A 571 -35.33 13.90 -22.43
C SER A 571 -35.07 15.42 -22.55
N THR A 572 -33.83 15.83 -22.26
CA THR A 572 -33.35 17.22 -22.14
C THR A 572 -33.60 18.14 -23.34
N SER A 573 -34.02 17.59 -24.50
CA SER A 573 -34.18 18.31 -25.77
C SER A 573 -35.55 18.14 -26.42
N ALA A 574 -36.59 17.70 -25.68
CA ALA A 574 -37.93 17.47 -26.23
C ALA A 574 -39.00 18.38 -25.61
N SER A 575 -39.76 19.09 -26.46
CA SER A 575 -40.95 19.82 -26.01
C SER A 575 -42.09 18.84 -25.69
N PRO A 576 -42.88 19.04 -24.61
CA PRO A 576 -43.98 18.17 -24.27
C PRO A 576 -45.21 18.48 -25.13
N GLU A 577 -45.25 17.99 -26.36
CA GLU A 577 -46.51 17.95 -27.14
C GLU A 577 -47.00 16.52 -27.40
N ARG A 578 -48.18 16.27 -26.81
CA ARG A 578 -49.22 15.26 -27.12
C ARG A 578 -48.75 13.85 -27.50
N GLY A 579 -48.74 12.98 -26.49
CA GLY A 579 -48.63 11.53 -26.67
C GLY A 579 -48.89 10.69 -25.42
N TYR A 580 -49.95 10.96 -24.66
CA TYR A 580 -50.20 10.22 -23.41
C TYR A 580 -50.95 8.90 -23.65
N ILE A 581 -50.21 7.89 -24.13
CA ILE A 581 -50.76 6.57 -24.45
C ILE A 581 -51.48 5.96 -23.24
N LEU A 582 -50.88 5.98 -22.04
CA LEU A 582 -51.50 5.44 -20.82
C LEU A 582 -52.70 6.25 -20.33
N LYS A 583 -52.67 7.58 -20.45
CA LYS A 583 -53.79 8.45 -20.04
C LYS A 583 -55.06 8.23 -20.87
N LYS A 584 -54.91 7.70 -22.09
CA LYS A 584 -56.04 7.26 -22.92
C LYS A 584 -56.79 6.07 -22.30
N PHE A 585 -56.10 5.22 -21.54
CA PHE A 585 -56.68 4.04 -20.89
C PHE A 585 -57.10 4.32 -19.44
N ASN A 586 -56.39 5.21 -18.74
CA ASN A 586 -56.76 5.70 -17.42
C ASN A 586 -56.68 7.24 -17.35
N PRO A 587 -57.82 7.95 -17.46
CA PRO A 587 -57.84 9.42 -17.36
C PRO A 587 -57.34 9.96 -16.01
N GLU A 588 -57.41 9.14 -14.95
CA GLU A 588 -56.96 9.49 -13.59
C GLU A 588 -55.46 9.25 -13.35
N LEU A 589 -54.70 8.84 -14.39
CA LEU A 589 -53.26 8.67 -14.29
C LEU A 589 -52.57 9.95 -13.81
N PHE A 590 -51.67 9.86 -12.83
CA PHE A 590 -50.87 10.98 -12.33
C PHE A 590 -49.38 10.61 -12.13
N GLY A 591 -48.52 11.62 -11.92
CA GLY A 591 -47.06 11.44 -11.77
C GLY A 591 -46.23 11.59 -13.05
N PHE A 592 -46.85 11.80 -14.21
CA PHE A 592 -46.13 12.07 -15.46
C PHE A 592 -45.66 13.53 -15.56
N SER A 593 -44.59 13.78 -16.31
CA SER A 593 -44.09 15.12 -16.58
C SER A 593 -44.99 15.89 -17.56
N THR A 594 -45.27 17.16 -17.25
CA THR A 594 -46.16 18.06 -18.02
C THR A 594 -45.42 19.24 -18.66
N GLY A 595 -44.13 19.41 -18.39
CA GLY A 595 -43.33 20.55 -18.80
C GLY A 595 -41.84 20.27 -18.67
N THR A 596 -41.01 21.27 -18.98
CA THR A 596 -39.55 21.21 -18.93
C THR A 596 -38.95 21.72 -17.61
N GLU A 597 -39.78 22.25 -16.72
CA GLU A 597 -39.38 22.83 -15.44
C GLU A 597 -39.56 21.82 -14.30
N LYS A 598 -38.85 22.04 -13.19
CA LYS A 598 -38.82 21.14 -12.03
C LYS A 598 -40.21 20.92 -11.42
N GLU A 599 -41.03 21.96 -11.41
CA GLU A 599 -42.41 21.99 -10.92
C GLU A 599 -43.35 21.15 -11.82
N THR A 600 -42.95 20.92 -13.06
CA THR A 600 -43.70 20.18 -14.07
C THR A 600 -43.14 18.77 -14.33
N ALA A 601 -42.11 18.34 -13.59
CA ALA A 601 -41.47 17.04 -13.76
C ALA A 601 -42.33 15.85 -13.28
N GLY A 602 -43.35 16.09 -12.45
CA GLY A 602 -44.17 15.03 -11.85
C GLY A 602 -43.34 14.14 -10.90
N PHE A 603 -43.43 12.82 -11.07
CA PHE A 603 -42.62 11.81 -10.37
C PHE A 603 -41.47 11.28 -11.22
N ASN A 604 -41.01 12.05 -12.21
CA ASN A 604 -39.76 11.77 -12.90
C ASN A 604 -38.60 12.32 -12.06
N SER A 605 -37.79 11.44 -11.48
CA SER A 605 -36.59 11.81 -10.70
C SER A 605 -35.30 11.48 -11.44
N ALA A 606 -35.37 11.20 -12.75
CA ALA A 606 -34.19 11.12 -13.58
C ALA A 606 -33.44 12.46 -13.62
N VAL A 607 -32.11 12.43 -13.73
CA VAL A 607 -31.27 13.63 -13.81
C VAL A 607 -30.22 13.49 -14.92
N GLY A 608 -29.86 14.59 -15.57
CA GLY A 608 -28.80 14.57 -16.57
C GLY A 608 -27.48 14.08 -15.98
N GLY A 609 -26.96 12.95 -16.49
CA GLY A 609 -25.76 12.31 -15.95
C GLY A 609 -25.95 11.56 -14.64
N ALA A 610 -27.17 11.09 -14.33
CA ALA A 610 -27.44 10.25 -13.18
C ALA A 610 -26.48 9.06 -13.12
N LYS A 611 -25.82 8.92 -11.97
CA LYS A 611 -25.07 7.72 -11.55
C LYS A 611 -25.87 7.09 -10.41
N GLY A 612 -25.72 5.78 -10.19
CA GLY A 612 -26.34 5.10 -9.04
C GLY A 612 -26.00 5.86 -7.75
N ASP A 613 -27.03 6.36 -7.07
CA ASP A 613 -26.90 7.48 -6.13
C ASP A 613 -26.24 7.08 -4.81
N SER A 614 -25.23 7.84 -4.42
CA SER A 614 -24.58 7.86 -3.11
C SER A 614 -24.81 9.23 -2.43
N GLY A 615 -26.06 9.70 -2.36
CA GLY A 615 -26.57 10.49 -1.23
C GLY A 615 -25.89 11.83 -0.90
N MET A 616 -25.41 12.62 -1.86
CA MET A 616 -24.86 13.95 -1.58
C MET A 616 -25.42 15.02 -2.52
N ARG A 617 -26.04 16.06 -1.95
CA ARG A 617 -26.79 17.13 -2.64
C ARG A 617 -25.94 17.89 -3.66
N SER A 618 -26.52 18.06 -4.86
CA SER A 618 -26.37 19.15 -5.85
C SER A 618 -25.05 19.92 -5.84
N TRP A 619 -24.17 19.61 -6.81
CA TRP A 619 -23.09 20.50 -7.24
C TRP A 619 -23.49 21.14 -8.56
N SER A 620 -23.69 22.46 -8.54
CA SER A 620 -23.79 23.30 -9.72
C SER A 620 -22.48 23.28 -10.52
N THR A 621 -22.63 23.31 -11.84
CA THR A 621 -21.63 23.50 -12.90
C THR A 621 -20.44 24.41 -12.57
N GLY A 622 -19.19 23.96 -12.81
CA GLY A 622 -18.09 24.84 -13.25
C GLY A 622 -16.74 24.78 -12.49
N LYS A 623 -15.66 24.51 -13.25
CA LYS A 623 -14.21 24.75 -12.99
C LYS A 623 -13.45 23.79 -12.06
N LEU A 624 -12.39 23.18 -12.60
CA LEU A 624 -11.28 22.54 -11.87
C LEU A 624 -10.60 23.62 -11.02
N SER A 625 -10.53 23.53 -9.68
CA SER A 625 -10.06 24.65 -8.83
C SER A 625 -8.99 24.26 -7.82
N ASN A 626 -7.88 25.00 -7.79
CA ASN A 626 -6.81 24.93 -6.79
C ASN A 626 -6.40 26.36 -6.39
N ASP A 627 -6.21 26.60 -5.09
CA ASP A 627 -5.73 27.86 -4.52
C ASP A 627 -4.50 28.44 -5.26
N LEU A 628 -3.42 27.66 -5.47
CA LEU A 628 -2.20 28.18 -6.09
C LEU A 628 -2.38 28.44 -7.59
N CYS A 629 -3.03 27.51 -8.30
CA CYS A 629 -3.18 27.59 -9.75
C CYS A 629 -4.28 28.53 -10.21
N HIS A 630 -5.16 28.97 -9.30
CA HIS A 630 -6.20 29.96 -9.55
C HIS A 630 -5.93 31.33 -8.91
N TYR A 631 -4.85 31.46 -8.15
CA TYR A 631 -4.45 32.75 -7.57
C TYR A 631 -4.40 33.89 -8.59
N CYS A 632 -3.93 33.65 -9.82
CA CYS A 632 -3.89 34.73 -10.82
C CYS A 632 -5.27 35.09 -11.40
N LEU A 633 -6.26 34.20 -11.28
CA LEU A 633 -7.64 34.40 -11.75
C LEU A 633 -8.48 35.15 -10.72
N ASP A 634 -8.26 34.86 -9.43
CA ASP A 634 -8.91 35.54 -8.31
C ASP A 634 -7.95 35.61 -7.11
N ARG A 635 -7.23 36.73 -7.03
CA ARG A 635 -6.19 36.96 -6.02
C ARG A 635 -6.75 37.19 -4.62
N GLU A 636 -8.00 37.60 -4.51
CA GLU A 636 -8.62 37.88 -3.21
C GLU A 636 -9.07 36.56 -2.59
N THR A 637 -9.85 35.78 -3.33
CA THR A 637 -10.37 34.48 -2.88
C THR A 637 -9.22 33.52 -2.56
N TYR A 638 -8.28 33.33 -3.48
CA TYR A 638 -7.18 32.36 -3.36
C TYR A 638 -5.88 32.97 -2.81
N SER A 639 -5.99 34.04 -2.01
CA SER A 639 -4.84 34.67 -1.36
C SER A 639 -4.13 33.71 -0.38
N VAL A 640 -2.84 33.95 -0.15
CA VAL A 640 -2.06 33.20 0.85
C VAL A 640 -2.69 33.34 2.24
N GLU A 641 -3.22 34.52 2.55
CA GLU A 641 -3.89 34.83 3.80
C GLU A 641 -5.14 33.98 4.01
N ASN A 642 -6.01 33.87 3.00
CA ASN A 642 -7.20 33.03 3.08
C ASN A 642 -6.84 31.54 3.16
N TYR A 643 -5.85 31.10 2.37
CA TYR A 643 -5.36 29.72 2.45
C TYR A 643 -4.89 29.35 3.86
N VAL A 644 -4.02 30.18 4.46
CA VAL A 644 -3.52 29.97 5.83
C VAL A 644 -4.64 30.06 6.86
N LYS A 645 -5.61 30.97 6.66
CA LYS A 645 -6.78 31.08 7.53
C LYS A 645 -7.61 29.81 7.51
N HIS A 646 -7.91 29.25 6.35
CA HIS A 646 -8.70 28.02 6.25
C HIS A 646 -7.96 26.80 6.81
N LEU A 647 -6.64 26.72 6.63
CA LEU A 647 -5.81 25.73 7.32
C LEU A 647 -5.88 25.90 8.84
N GLN A 648 -5.76 27.14 9.33
CA GLN A 648 -5.85 27.43 10.76
C GLN A 648 -7.22 27.05 11.32
N ASP A 649 -8.31 27.44 10.65
CA ASP A 649 -9.69 27.09 11.06
C ASP A 649 -9.86 25.57 11.15
N THR A 650 -9.26 24.82 10.21
CA THR A 650 -9.29 23.35 10.20
C THR A 650 -8.49 22.75 11.36
N LEU A 651 -7.28 23.25 11.61
CA LEU A 651 -6.44 22.79 12.72
C LEU A 651 -7.03 23.18 14.08
N ASP A 652 -7.68 24.34 14.19
CA ASP A 652 -8.40 24.78 15.38
C ASP A 652 -9.56 23.82 15.70
N ILE A 653 -10.30 23.35 14.69
CA ILE A 653 -11.35 22.30 14.87
C ILE A 653 -10.72 20.98 15.34
N LEU A 654 -9.64 20.51 14.69
CA LEU A 654 -8.94 19.29 15.11
C LEU A 654 -8.44 19.39 16.56
N TYR A 655 -7.87 20.53 16.93
CA TYR A 655 -7.37 20.81 18.26
C TYR A 655 -8.47 20.92 19.32
N GLN A 656 -9.68 21.31 18.95
CA GLN A 656 -10.82 21.36 19.86
C GLN A 656 -11.50 19.99 20.01
N GLU A 657 -11.63 19.25 18.91
CA GLU A 657 -12.48 18.06 18.86
C GLU A 657 -11.74 16.74 19.08
N LEU A 658 -10.46 16.63 18.68
CA LEU A 658 -9.74 15.36 18.73
C LEU A 658 -8.86 15.23 19.99
N PRO A 659 -9.10 14.21 20.83
CA PRO A 659 -8.10 13.72 21.79
C PRO A 659 -7.09 12.81 21.10
N ARG A 660 -5.85 12.80 21.62
CA ARG A 660 -4.77 11.90 21.20
C ARG A 660 -4.51 11.93 19.69
N ALA A 661 -4.08 13.07 19.16
CA ALA A 661 -3.88 13.24 17.72
C ALA A 661 -2.50 13.78 17.34
N PHE A 662 -1.90 13.16 16.32
CA PHE A 662 -0.73 13.64 15.62
C PHE A 662 -1.16 14.10 14.22
N VAL A 663 -1.03 15.39 13.94
CA VAL A 663 -1.47 15.96 12.65
C VAL A 663 -0.25 16.22 11.76
N ASN A 664 -0.19 15.54 10.62
CA ASN A 664 0.73 15.85 9.53
C ASN A 664 0.14 16.98 8.69
N LEU A 665 0.81 18.13 8.67
CA LEU A 665 0.53 19.19 7.70
C LEU A 665 1.55 19.09 6.57
N VAL A 666 1.16 18.51 5.43
CA VAL A 666 2.04 18.36 4.27
C VAL A 666 2.08 19.68 3.51
N GLU A 667 3.28 20.14 3.17
CA GLU A 667 3.42 21.36 2.38
C GLU A 667 2.97 21.17 0.94
N ILE A 668 2.38 22.23 0.38
CA ILE A 668 2.09 22.32 -1.04
C ILE A 668 3.38 22.12 -1.87
N MET A 669 3.26 21.40 -2.99
CA MET A 669 4.35 21.11 -3.91
C MET A 669 4.97 22.37 -4.52
N GLU A 670 6.29 22.38 -4.64
CA GLU A 670 7.00 23.31 -5.52
C GLU A 670 6.75 22.89 -6.96
N ILE A 671 6.05 23.74 -7.73
CA ILE A 671 5.53 23.37 -9.05
C ILE A 671 6.45 23.76 -10.22
N ALA A 672 7.64 24.34 -10.00
CA ALA A 672 8.55 24.70 -11.10
C ALA A 672 8.97 23.49 -11.93
N GLY A 673 9.16 22.34 -11.31
CA GLY A 673 9.49 21.10 -12.01
C GLY A 673 8.43 20.64 -13.02
N LEU A 674 7.14 20.96 -12.82
CA LEU A 674 6.06 20.55 -13.74
C LEU A 674 6.21 21.17 -15.15
N ARG A 675 6.89 22.31 -15.25
CA ARG A 675 7.19 22.96 -16.55
C ARG A 675 8.15 22.14 -17.40
N GLN A 676 9.00 21.32 -16.78
CA GLN A 676 9.90 20.43 -17.50
C GLN A 676 9.12 19.28 -18.17
N ILE A 677 8.13 18.71 -17.46
CA ILE A 677 7.25 17.66 -17.96
C ILE A 677 6.47 18.14 -19.19
N GLU A 678 5.85 19.32 -19.10
CA GLU A 678 5.02 19.85 -20.20
C GLU A 678 5.83 20.26 -21.45
N ARG A 679 7.11 20.66 -21.29
CA ARG A 679 7.97 21.03 -22.42
C ARG A 679 8.59 19.84 -23.16
N GLU A 680 8.94 18.79 -22.42
CA GLU A 680 9.81 17.72 -22.94
C GLU A 680 9.05 16.46 -23.35
N THR A 681 7.73 16.39 -23.10
CA THR A 681 6.97 15.16 -23.31
C THR A 681 5.65 15.35 -24.06
N SER A 682 5.57 14.77 -25.27
CA SER A 682 4.41 14.83 -26.17
C SER A 682 3.32 13.76 -25.88
N GLY A 683 3.31 13.19 -24.68
CA GLY A 683 2.46 12.03 -24.31
C GLY A 683 1.30 12.33 -23.35
N CYS A 684 1.17 13.57 -22.87
CA CYS A 684 0.13 13.97 -21.93
C CYS A 684 -1.21 14.20 -22.66
N VAL A 685 -2.30 13.59 -22.19
CA VAL A 685 -3.64 13.68 -22.81
C VAL A 685 -4.25 15.06 -22.63
N VAL A 686 -3.92 15.74 -21.52
CA VAL A 686 -4.38 17.11 -21.22
C VAL A 686 -3.16 18.03 -21.11
N PRO A 687 -3.13 19.18 -21.81
CA PRO A 687 -2.09 20.18 -21.61
C PRO A 687 -2.14 20.69 -20.17
N GLY A 688 -1.03 20.57 -19.42
CA GLY A 688 -0.91 21.06 -18.05
C GLY A 688 -1.26 22.56 -17.91
N THR A 689 -1.00 23.33 -18.95
CA THR A 689 -1.45 24.73 -19.17
C THR A 689 -2.95 24.96 -18.95
N THR A 690 -3.79 23.94 -19.11
CA THR A 690 -5.23 24.00 -18.81
C THR A 690 -5.51 23.89 -17.31
N LEU A 691 -4.64 23.23 -16.55
CA LEU A 691 -4.78 22.92 -15.12
C LEU A 691 -4.16 23.98 -14.22
N CYS A 692 -2.97 24.45 -14.59
CA CYS A 692 -2.28 25.52 -13.89
C CYS A 692 -1.92 26.66 -14.84
N PRO A 693 -2.92 27.34 -15.43
CA PRO A 693 -2.67 28.37 -16.43
C PRO A 693 -1.76 29.48 -15.92
N CYS A 694 -1.90 29.85 -14.64
CA CYS A 694 -1.06 30.87 -13.99
C CYS A 694 0.43 30.53 -13.97
N PHE A 695 0.78 29.24 -13.96
CA PHE A 695 2.16 28.80 -13.77
C PHE A 695 2.79 28.21 -15.03
N LEU A 696 2.00 27.50 -15.85
CA LEU A 696 2.52 26.72 -16.97
C LEU A 696 2.52 27.48 -18.30
N THR A 697 1.69 28.53 -18.44
CA THR A 697 1.62 29.34 -19.69
C THR A 697 2.68 30.44 -19.78
N SER A 698 3.25 30.88 -18.65
CA SER A 698 4.17 32.04 -18.60
C SER A 698 5.55 31.69 -19.17
N GLN A 699 6.24 32.65 -19.82
CA GLN A 699 7.61 32.43 -20.32
C GLN A 699 8.62 32.28 -19.18
N GLU A 700 9.76 31.59 -19.40
CA GLU A 700 10.73 31.27 -18.34
C GLU A 700 11.33 32.50 -17.63
N SER A 701 11.54 33.59 -18.37
CA SER A 701 12.07 34.86 -17.87
C SER A 701 10.99 35.86 -17.46
N SER A 702 9.72 35.45 -17.46
CA SER A 702 8.60 36.37 -17.22
C SER A 702 8.49 36.79 -15.74
N PRO A 703 8.22 38.09 -15.45
CA PRO A 703 7.91 38.54 -14.09
C PRO A 703 6.73 37.80 -13.46
N GLU A 704 5.78 37.34 -14.28
CA GLU A 704 4.61 36.57 -13.88
C GLU A 704 5.00 35.22 -13.27
N LEU A 705 5.91 34.48 -13.91
CA LEU A 705 6.42 33.21 -13.39
C LEU A 705 7.21 33.41 -12.09
N GLN A 706 8.06 34.44 -12.02
CA GLN A 706 8.80 34.76 -10.80
C GLN A 706 7.86 35.09 -9.65
N LYS A 707 6.80 35.85 -9.92
CA LYS A 707 5.76 36.14 -8.96
C LYS A 707 5.05 34.87 -8.49
N MET A 708 4.74 33.94 -9.37
CA MET A 708 4.11 32.68 -8.97
C MET A 708 5.03 31.77 -8.15
N LYS A 709 6.34 31.74 -8.44
CA LYS A 709 7.34 31.04 -7.60
C LYS A 709 7.39 31.64 -6.19
N ILE A 710 7.35 32.97 -6.08
CA ILE A 710 7.30 33.69 -4.80
C ILE A 710 6.01 33.33 -4.05
N ILE A 711 4.86 33.36 -4.71
CA ILE A 711 3.58 33.03 -4.08
C ILE A 711 3.55 31.57 -3.60
N ASN A 712 4.02 30.61 -4.40
CA ASN A 712 4.13 29.22 -3.96
C ASN A 712 5.01 29.07 -2.71
N LYS A 713 6.12 29.81 -2.63
CA LYS A 713 6.97 29.88 -1.41
C LYS A 713 6.24 30.55 -0.24
N ASP A 714 5.45 31.59 -0.48
CA ASP A 714 4.66 32.24 0.57
C ASP A 714 3.61 31.29 1.16
N PHE A 715 2.95 30.45 0.35
CA PHE A 715 2.06 29.38 0.84
C PHE A 715 2.81 28.42 1.77
N GLN A 716 4.00 27.95 1.38
CA GLN A 716 4.84 27.04 2.19
C GLN A 716 5.29 27.72 3.49
N ILE A 717 5.82 28.94 3.42
CA ILE A 717 6.37 29.66 4.58
C ILE A 717 5.26 30.05 5.57
N LYS A 718 4.16 30.65 5.09
CA LYS A 718 3.11 31.13 6.00
C LYS A 718 2.34 29.99 6.66
N SER A 719 2.10 28.88 5.96
CA SER A 719 1.49 27.68 6.57
C SER A 719 2.39 27.06 7.64
N MET A 720 3.70 26.96 7.39
CA MET A 720 4.68 26.52 8.37
C MET A 720 4.74 27.43 9.60
N LEU A 721 4.78 28.76 9.40
CA LEU A 721 4.79 29.73 10.51
C LEU A 721 3.51 29.62 11.36
N MET A 722 2.36 29.44 10.72
CA MET A 722 1.08 29.23 11.42
C MET A 722 1.12 27.95 12.26
N ALA A 723 1.57 26.82 11.69
CA ALA A 723 1.67 25.55 12.41
C ALA A 723 2.68 25.60 13.57
N ASN A 724 3.81 26.30 13.38
CA ASN A 724 4.88 26.44 14.37
C ASN A 724 4.70 27.61 15.34
N SER A 725 3.55 28.29 15.32
CA SER A 725 3.25 29.45 16.18
C SER A 725 3.21 29.11 17.69
N GLY A 726 3.25 27.83 18.05
CA GLY A 726 3.07 27.36 19.43
C GLY A 726 1.59 27.27 19.86
N ARG A 727 0.65 27.64 18.99
CA ARG A 727 -0.80 27.59 19.27
C ARG A 727 -1.28 26.21 19.73
N TYR A 728 -0.74 25.15 19.12
CA TYR A 728 -1.13 23.76 19.38
C TYR A 728 -0.21 23.05 20.39
N ALA A 729 0.61 23.79 21.14
CA ALA A 729 1.61 23.24 22.06
C ALA A 729 1.09 22.98 23.48
N GLN A 730 -0.11 23.44 23.83
CA GLN A 730 -0.57 23.45 25.22
C GLN A 730 -1.10 22.09 25.69
N ARG A 731 -1.36 21.16 24.75
CA ARG A 731 -1.87 19.82 25.02
C ARG A 731 -0.76 18.80 24.89
N GLU A 732 -0.64 17.93 25.90
CA GLU A 732 0.28 16.79 25.86
C GLU A 732 -0.17 15.73 24.86
N ASP A 733 -1.45 15.67 24.51
CA ASP A 733 -2.04 14.63 23.66
C ASP A 733 -2.31 15.09 22.22
N PHE A 734 -1.84 16.27 21.82
CA PHE A 734 -2.07 16.81 20.48
C PHE A 734 -0.84 17.52 19.94
N THR A 735 -0.51 17.32 18.67
CA THR A 735 0.55 18.07 17.98
C THR A 735 0.24 18.26 16.50
N VAL A 736 0.74 19.36 15.94
CA VAL A 736 0.80 19.58 14.48
C VAL A 736 2.26 19.58 14.06
N VAL A 737 2.61 18.83 13.03
CA VAL A 737 3.97 18.74 12.50
C VAL A 737 3.94 18.94 11.00
N VAL A 738 4.73 19.91 10.54
CA VAL A 738 4.90 20.22 9.11
C VAL A 738 5.79 19.16 8.46
N GLN A 739 5.39 18.67 7.28
CA GLN A 739 6.12 17.69 6.48
C GLN A 739 6.56 18.32 5.15
N PRO A 740 7.79 18.87 5.07
CA PRO A 740 8.23 19.73 3.97
C PRO A 740 8.82 19.00 2.76
N PHE A 741 8.63 17.69 2.59
CA PHE A 741 9.24 16.94 1.47
C PHE A 741 8.82 17.42 0.07
N PHE A 742 7.86 18.32 -0.02
CA PHE A 742 7.41 18.95 -1.26
C PHE A 742 7.95 20.37 -1.48
N ARG A 743 8.79 20.88 -0.56
CA ARG A 743 9.35 22.22 -0.63
C ARG A 743 10.32 22.42 -1.80
N ASN A 744 11.09 21.39 -2.12
CA ASN A 744 12.08 21.36 -3.20
C ASN A 744 11.85 20.10 -4.05
N THR A 745 10.83 20.12 -4.91
CA THR A 745 10.45 18.98 -5.76
C THR A 745 11.56 18.64 -6.76
N ILE A 746 11.94 17.36 -6.83
CA ILE A 746 12.85 16.83 -7.86
C ILE A 746 12.02 16.00 -8.84
N ILE A 747 12.10 16.31 -10.13
CA ILE A 747 11.40 15.53 -11.16
C ILE A 747 12.19 14.26 -11.47
N PRO A 748 11.56 13.06 -11.41
CA PRO A 748 12.24 11.83 -11.80
C PRO A 748 12.57 11.87 -13.29
N LEU A 749 13.78 11.43 -13.64
CA LEU A 749 14.25 11.35 -15.02
C LEU A 749 14.42 9.89 -15.44
N ASP A 750 14.08 9.59 -16.69
CA ASP A 750 14.29 8.31 -17.34
C ASP A 750 15.77 8.10 -17.75
N SER A 751 16.08 6.96 -18.36
CA SER A 751 17.43 6.65 -18.84
C SER A 751 17.95 7.63 -19.92
N ASN A 752 17.07 8.42 -20.53
CA ASN A 752 17.39 9.38 -21.57
C ASN A 752 17.52 10.82 -21.00
N GLY A 753 17.37 10.99 -19.69
CA GLY A 753 17.40 12.29 -19.02
C GLY A 753 16.11 13.11 -19.21
N LYS A 754 15.01 12.51 -19.67
CA LYS A 754 13.69 13.14 -19.80
C LYS A 754 12.81 12.82 -18.58
N PRO A 755 11.77 13.60 -18.27
CA PRO A 755 10.85 13.26 -17.19
C PRO A 755 10.24 11.86 -17.32
N ASP A 756 10.37 11.05 -16.26
CA ASP A 756 9.81 9.69 -16.21
C ASP A 756 8.31 9.77 -15.91
N LEU A 757 7.50 9.69 -16.97
CA LEU A 757 6.05 9.74 -16.89
C LEU A 757 5.43 8.58 -16.10
N SER A 758 6.16 7.50 -15.79
CA SER A 758 5.58 6.38 -15.03
C SER A 758 5.17 6.75 -13.60
N PHE A 759 5.65 7.89 -13.09
CA PHE A 759 5.24 8.46 -11.79
C PHE A 759 3.99 9.34 -11.88
N PHE A 760 3.52 9.68 -13.09
CA PHE A 760 2.42 10.62 -13.30
C PHE A 760 1.28 9.97 -14.11
N SER A 761 0.05 10.41 -13.86
CA SER A 761 -1.13 9.92 -14.57
C SER A 761 -1.16 10.44 -16.01
N MET A 762 -2.17 10.08 -16.81
CA MET A 762 -2.32 10.51 -18.22
C MET A 762 -2.32 12.04 -18.40
N ASP A 763 -2.59 12.79 -17.33
CA ASP A 763 -2.53 14.25 -17.33
C ASP A 763 -1.18 14.87 -17.00
N CYS A 764 -0.18 14.04 -16.68
CA CYS A 764 1.17 14.45 -16.31
C CYS A 764 1.23 15.40 -15.10
N PHE A 765 0.18 15.43 -14.29
CA PHE A 765 0.04 16.31 -13.13
C PHE A 765 -0.21 15.50 -11.86
N HIS A 766 -1.21 14.61 -11.86
CA HIS A 766 -1.46 13.70 -10.75
C HIS A 766 -0.41 12.61 -10.72
N PHE A 767 -0.11 12.12 -9.52
CA PHE A 767 0.76 10.97 -9.37
C PHE A 767 0.03 9.68 -9.73
N THR A 768 0.71 8.75 -10.38
CA THR A 768 0.27 7.35 -10.43
C THR A 768 0.41 6.74 -9.05
N GLU A 769 -0.08 5.52 -8.89
CA GLU A 769 0.24 4.64 -7.76
C GLU A 769 1.74 4.67 -7.38
N ARG A 770 2.63 4.61 -8.38
CA ARG A 770 4.08 4.69 -8.22
C ARG A 770 4.54 6.03 -7.64
N GLY A 771 3.94 7.15 -8.04
CA GLY A 771 4.21 8.45 -7.42
C GLY A 771 3.63 8.58 -6.00
N HIS A 772 2.43 8.05 -5.74
CA HIS A 772 1.84 8.01 -4.40
C HIS A 772 2.66 7.16 -3.41
N ALA A 773 3.23 6.05 -3.86
CA ALA A 773 4.13 5.22 -3.04
C ALA A 773 5.37 6.01 -2.58
N GLU A 774 5.99 6.79 -3.48
CA GLU A 774 7.13 7.65 -3.11
C GLU A 774 6.72 8.77 -2.16
N MET A 775 5.54 9.37 -2.33
CA MET A 775 5.00 10.35 -1.37
C MET A 775 4.80 9.74 0.02
N ALA A 776 4.29 8.51 0.10
CA ALA A 776 4.11 7.79 1.36
C ALA A 776 5.45 7.51 2.06
N ILE A 777 6.48 7.10 1.31
CA ILE A 777 7.85 6.91 1.81
C ILE A 777 8.42 8.24 2.32
N ALA A 778 8.27 9.33 1.55
CA ALA A 778 8.77 10.65 1.93
C ALA A 778 8.09 11.17 3.21
N LEU A 779 6.77 11.04 3.31
CA LEU A 779 5.99 11.39 4.50
C LEU A 779 6.44 10.58 5.73
N TRP A 780 6.58 9.26 5.56
CA TRP A 780 7.05 8.37 6.62
C TRP A 780 8.44 8.75 7.13
N ASN A 781 9.40 8.91 6.21
CA ASN A 781 10.75 9.31 6.55
C ASN A 781 10.79 10.66 7.26
N ASN A 782 9.97 11.62 6.84
CA ASN A 782 9.85 12.91 7.51
C ASN A 782 9.33 12.77 8.95
N MET A 783 8.36 11.88 9.22
CA MET A 783 7.88 11.64 10.59
C MET A 783 8.97 11.04 11.49
N LEU A 784 10.00 10.40 10.91
CA LEU A 784 11.17 9.84 11.60
C LEU A 784 12.40 10.74 11.59
N GLU A 785 12.26 12.00 11.19
CA GLU A 785 13.33 13.00 11.22
C GLU A 785 13.02 14.10 12.24
N PRO A 786 14.00 14.56 13.03
CA PRO A 786 13.81 15.69 13.93
C PRO A 786 13.24 16.92 13.22
N VAL A 787 12.29 17.60 13.85
CA VAL A 787 11.79 18.89 13.36
C VAL A 787 12.97 19.86 13.24
N GLY A 788 13.06 20.56 12.11
CA GLY A 788 14.22 21.38 11.74
C GLY A 788 15.30 20.65 10.94
N GLN A 789 15.30 19.31 10.95
CA GLN A 789 16.22 18.46 10.16
C GLN A 789 15.47 17.58 9.14
N LYS A 790 14.17 17.82 8.96
CA LYS A 790 13.36 17.07 8.00
C LYS A 790 13.81 17.34 6.58
N GLN A 791 13.85 16.29 5.76
CA GLN A 791 14.13 16.39 4.34
C GLN A 791 13.06 17.26 3.66
N SER A 792 13.50 18.22 2.86
CA SER A 792 12.61 19.20 2.22
C SER A 792 12.38 18.91 0.74
N TYR A 793 12.71 17.71 0.28
CA TYR A 793 12.56 17.25 -1.10
C TYR A 793 12.02 15.83 -1.14
N ASN A 794 11.41 15.46 -2.27
CA ASN A 794 10.98 14.10 -2.55
C ASN A 794 11.84 13.54 -3.68
N ASN A 795 12.41 12.35 -3.46
CA ASN A 795 13.26 11.67 -4.44
C ASN A 795 12.47 10.48 -5.01
N PHE A 796 11.85 10.68 -6.17
CA PHE A 796 11.08 9.70 -6.92
C PHE A 796 11.99 8.65 -7.62
N ALA A 797 12.78 7.92 -6.84
CA ALA A 797 13.47 6.73 -7.33
C ALA A 797 12.82 5.55 -6.64
N HIS A 798 12.01 4.78 -7.38
CA HIS A 798 11.14 3.72 -6.87
C HIS A 798 11.94 2.59 -6.20
N ASP A 799 12.44 2.85 -4.99
CA ASP A 799 13.38 2.05 -4.23
C ASP A 799 12.96 2.00 -2.76
N ARG A 800 12.49 0.81 -2.37
CA ARG A 800 12.00 0.52 -1.01
C ARG A 800 13.12 0.50 0.04
N SER A 801 14.39 0.49 -0.35
CA SER A 801 15.53 0.54 0.58
C SER A 801 15.65 1.89 1.32
N LYS A 802 15.01 2.94 0.80
CA LYS A 802 15.01 4.30 1.37
C LYS A 802 14.16 4.45 2.64
N LEU A 803 13.30 3.47 2.96
CA LEU A 803 12.42 3.55 4.12
C LEU A 803 13.24 3.56 5.42
N LYS A 804 13.13 4.65 6.17
CA LYS A 804 13.73 4.76 7.50
C LYS A 804 12.96 3.89 8.48
N CYS A 805 13.67 3.25 9.40
CA CYS A 805 13.06 2.55 10.53
C CYS A 805 13.29 3.36 11.80
N PRO A 806 12.33 3.39 12.75
CA PRO A 806 12.58 3.93 14.09
C PRO A 806 13.77 3.19 14.72
N THR A 807 14.64 3.92 15.42
CA THR A 807 15.80 3.33 16.11
C THR A 807 15.49 3.10 17.59
N SER A 808 16.32 2.32 18.28
CA SER A 808 16.22 2.16 19.74
C SER A 808 16.41 3.48 20.48
N GLU A 809 17.23 4.38 19.94
CA GLU A 809 17.48 5.72 20.49
C GLU A 809 16.32 6.68 20.23
N ASN A 810 15.70 6.60 19.04
CA ASN A 810 14.61 7.46 18.61
C ASN A 810 13.41 6.61 18.13
N PRO A 811 12.67 5.98 19.06
CA PRO A 811 11.55 5.09 18.72
C PRO A 811 10.23 5.82 18.44
N PHE A 812 10.22 7.15 18.57
CA PHE A 812 9.03 7.99 18.53
C PHE A 812 8.89 8.74 17.21
N LEU A 813 7.67 9.12 16.86
CA LEU A 813 7.44 10.10 15.80
C LEU A 813 7.92 11.48 16.26
N PHE A 814 8.67 12.16 15.42
CA PHE A 814 9.27 13.45 15.79
C PHE A 814 8.25 14.58 15.76
N THR A 815 8.21 15.29 16.88
CA THR A 815 7.44 16.50 17.17
C THR A 815 8.40 17.63 17.51
N SER A 816 7.92 18.88 17.54
CA SER A 816 8.79 20.01 17.91
C SER A 816 9.43 19.85 19.29
N ARG A 817 8.72 19.21 20.24
CA ARG A 817 9.22 19.02 21.60
C ARG A 817 10.32 17.97 21.72
N ASN A 818 10.08 16.77 21.20
CA ASN A 818 11.09 15.70 21.24
C ASN A 818 12.25 15.94 20.24
N SER A 819 12.16 16.98 19.41
CA SER A 819 13.25 17.50 18.59
C SER A 819 14.06 18.62 19.27
N GLY A 820 13.71 18.99 20.52
CA GLY A 820 14.43 20.00 21.30
C GLY A 820 14.09 21.46 20.98
N LEU A 821 13.00 21.73 20.24
CA LEU A 821 12.65 23.08 19.78
C LEU A 821 11.70 23.86 20.71
N GLN A 822 11.32 23.28 21.86
CA GLN A 822 10.32 23.89 22.76
C GLN A 822 10.89 24.60 24.01
N ASN A 823 12.21 24.82 24.08
CA ASN A 823 12.85 25.62 25.14
C ASN A 823 13.11 27.09 24.78
N THR A 824 12.52 27.61 23.69
CA THR A 824 12.62 29.03 23.35
C THR A 824 11.23 29.63 23.14
N ALA A 825 10.47 29.77 24.22
CA ALA A 825 9.63 30.94 24.33
C ALA A 825 10.56 32.15 24.53
N PRO A 826 10.45 33.24 23.75
CA PRO A 826 11.10 34.49 24.10
C PRO A 826 10.49 34.93 25.43
N VAL A 827 11.27 34.86 26.50
CA VAL A 827 10.94 35.55 27.74
C VAL A 827 11.01 37.04 27.40
N VAL A 828 9.86 37.67 27.18
CA VAL A 828 9.74 39.13 27.33
C VAL A 828 9.83 39.39 28.82
N GLY A 829 11.06 39.39 29.32
CA GLY A 829 11.44 39.69 30.69
C GLY A 829 12.79 40.37 30.60
N ALA A 830 12.79 41.63 31.01
CA ALA A 830 13.90 42.57 30.97
C ALA A 830 15.28 41.94 31.29
N GLY A 831 16.24 42.14 30.39
CA GLY A 831 17.67 41.91 30.65
C GLY A 831 18.41 41.17 29.54
N ASP A 832 18.58 41.81 28.39
CA ASP A 832 19.58 41.38 27.40
C ASP A 832 20.94 41.99 27.79
N PRO A 833 22.04 41.22 27.94
CA PRO A 833 23.38 41.79 27.94
C PRO A 833 23.69 42.17 26.49
N SER A 834 23.30 43.38 26.12
CA SER A 834 23.57 44.00 24.82
C SER A 834 25.06 43.85 24.48
N VAL A 835 25.38 43.02 23.49
CA VAL A 835 26.68 43.11 22.81
C VAL A 835 26.70 44.48 22.15
N PRO A 836 27.59 45.39 22.55
CA PRO A 836 27.54 46.74 22.04
C PRO A 836 27.80 46.74 20.54
N TYR A 837 27.03 47.51 19.80
CA TYR A 837 27.19 47.69 18.34
C TYR A 837 28.62 48.08 17.94
N TRP A 838 29.37 48.75 18.84
CA TRP A 838 30.78 49.07 18.64
C TRP A 838 31.71 47.84 18.60
N ALA A 839 31.38 46.75 19.29
CA ALA A 839 32.17 45.51 19.27
C ALA A 839 32.08 44.81 17.90
N VAL A 840 30.91 44.88 17.26
CA VAL A 840 30.69 44.37 15.89
C VAL A 840 31.45 45.21 14.88
N ILE A 841 31.47 46.54 15.06
CA ILE A 841 32.26 47.45 14.21
C ILE A 841 33.76 47.17 14.36
N LEU A 842 34.27 46.96 15.58
CA LEU A 842 35.68 46.64 15.80
C LEU A 842 36.07 45.29 15.20
N ALA A 843 35.20 44.27 15.28
CA ALA A 843 35.45 42.97 14.65
C ALA A 843 35.48 43.07 13.11
N ALA A 844 34.60 43.88 12.52
CA ALA A 844 34.58 44.13 11.08
C ALA A 844 35.84 44.91 10.63
N ILE A 845 36.25 45.94 11.38
CA ILE A 845 37.47 46.71 11.10
C ILE A 845 38.71 45.82 11.23
N ALA A 846 38.78 44.97 12.26
CA ALA A 846 39.88 44.02 12.44
C ALA A 846 39.94 43.01 11.28
N GLY A 847 38.80 42.50 10.82
CA GLY A 847 38.74 41.59 9.67
C GLY A 847 39.22 42.24 8.36
N VAL A 848 38.83 43.50 8.11
CA VAL A 848 39.27 44.25 6.93
C VAL A 848 40.76 44.58 7.00
N LEU A 849 41.30 44.92 8.18
CA LEU A 849 42.72 45.18 8.37
C LEU A 849 43.56 43.92 8.17
N VAL A 850 43.13 42.77 8.72
CA VAL A 850 43.82 41.48 8.51
C VAL A 850 43.77 41.06 7.04
N GLY A 851 42.63 41.22 6.36
CA GLY A 851 42.50 40.96 4.93
C GLY A 851 43.38 41.87 4.08
N SER A 852 43.49 43.15 4.45
CA SER A 852 44.31 44.14 3.74
C SER A 852 45.82 43.90 3.93
N VAL A 853 46.24 43.43 5.12
CA VAL A 853 47.64 43.04 5.38
C VAL A 853 48.00 41.77 4.63
N LEU A 854 47.10 40.78 4.56
CA LEU A 854 47.33 39.54 3.80
C LEU A 854 47.44 39.80 2.29
N ILE A 855 46.61 40.69 1.74
CA ILE A 855 46.68 41.09 0.33
C ILE A 855 47.94 41.94 0.05
N GLY A 856 48.36 42.81 1.00
CA GLY A 856 49.58 43.59 0.87
C GLY A 856 50.87 42.76 0.95
N VAL A 857 50.88 41.65 1.69
CA VAL A 857 52.03 40.72 1.76
C VAL A 857 52.12 39.85 0.50
N LEU A 858 51.00 39.56 -0.16
CA LEU A 858 50.96 38.79 -1.41
C LEU A 858 51.26 39.63 -2.66
N ILE A 859 51.18 40.97 -2.57
CA ILE A 859 51.37 41.88 -3.70
C ILE A 859 52.42 42.95 -3.34
N SER A 860 53.67 42.55 -3.20
CA SER A 860 54.81 43.46 -3.32
C SER A 860 55.94 42.79 -4.13
N PRO A 861 56.55 43.48 -5.12
CA PRO A 861 57.32 42.83 -6.17
C PRO A 861 58.80 42.64 -5.78
N VAL A 862 59.33 41.44 -5.95
CA VAL A 862 60.78 41.24 -6.09
C VAL A 862 61.05 40.74 -7.50
N SER A 863 61.46 41.70 -8.32
CA SER A 863 62.17 41.56 -9.58
C SER A 863 63.57 40.94 -9.37
N LEU A 864 64.14 40.41 -10.46
CA LEU A 864 65.52 39.89 -10.66
C LEU A 864 65.75 38.44 -10.19
N SER A 865 66.25 37.48 -10.99
CA SER A 865 66.81 37.46 -12.35
C SER A 865 66.91 36.00 -12.77
N CYS A 866 66.62 35.65 -14.03
CA CYS A 866 67.48 34.71 -14.76
C CYS A 866 67.21 34.78 -16.26
N THR A 867 68.22 35.26 -16.95
CA THR A 867 68.33 35.41 -18.39
C THR A 867 68.75 34.08 -19.03
N PHE A 868 68.34 33.93 -20.31
CA PHE A 868 69.01 33.22 -21.43
C PHE A 868 68.69 31.75 -21.78
N LEU A 869 68.40 31.61 -23.09
CA LEU A 869 68.70 30.53 -24.06
C LEU A 869 67.88 29.25 -23.88
N THR A 870 67.12 28.75 -24.86
CA THR A 870 67.19 28.79 -26.34
C THR A 870 65.81 28.72 -26.97
#